data_AF-A0A1Q5GR71-F1
#
_entry.id   AF-A0A1Q5GR71-F1
#
_cell.length_a   1.000
_cell.length_b   1.000
_cell.length_c   1.000
_cell.angle_alpha   90.00
_cell.angle_beta   90.00
_cell.angle_gamma   90.00
#
_symmetry.space_group_name_H-M   'P 1'
#
loop_
_entity.id
_entity.type
_entity.pdbx_description
1 polymer ?
#
loop_
_entity_poly.entity_id
_entity_poly.type
_entity_poly.pdbx_seq_one_letter_code
_entity_poly.pdbx_strand_id
1 'polypeptide(L)'
;MTTVDPRTAVDALAASRAPYLLGVRHHSPALAAVVPALLEEARAEVVCVELPTDFQPWLEHLADPETVAPVALAGAGEEGRLSFYPFADFSPELAAVRWAGSRGVEVVCCDLPLGDPRWSAGALGPVREPDGSEAVRPKADAPSGAAGALDAGPDTGPDPAPGDGTARVRRSYTEALAAAGTGRDGDDLWDRAVEVLAPGCAPDAVRRAALGVGWALRADAVVPAADLAREERMRQVIASASADGRRVAAVIGAFHAPALLASTEEDAGAEAGVGTAGVSGATGRAAVPSGGPRGAGPRTWASGTDTAGGWAAGRTGEDGAAATEGSEVTSLVPYSFDLLDSRSGYPAGIRDPLWQQAVLTAAGDPERIREAAADAVTGLCREMRRSGHTAGTGEAAETLRLACDLAALRGLPAPGRGELLEAVTTVLGQGEPLGRGRALARALEAVFVGTARGRISPHAPRSGLGPSVEAELAELRLPRPDDPDRRDLRLDPLRSPLDGRREVLLQRLLVIGASYGEPLDVASTGDGTALGTRWRLTWTPSVPARLDLAGVRGVTAAQAAAGTLAATARHEAAEGGPTPAQILTGLTAAARCGLSELVDARLYEASAVLPDSADLPELLQALDLLEGLRRGHYPGTTQDARTTAGALTEELLEAAVRSLPGLAGSDSGADAGALVALADRTAARHLGLRLDRALAELAAGGSPLIQGAALAVRVLLDLDDAAGLGERTAGWIDGATAPDTRRALAKRLAGLLTAAGPLLQASPDALAALMDRVDALADQDFLDRLPALRGGFDTLAPAARDRLLTTVTERLGDRLDLSLDAPPELLALWAAADAAGSAALKALGLPGTDAAAGTDPGPDSAGNPCPTPPRAADSAPADDADRRLGRADRWRLLLGRHKERLTGDARRYARALDELYGRGRGEGAQDLDGGAPGQGGGQDPSFPTAREWAQELEALFGTDVREEVLAEAADAGRTDVLAQLDPASVRPSVELLGSVLSLAGGMPEAQLARLRPLVKRLVDELSRELATRLRPALTGLATPRPTRRPGGRLDLARTLRANLAHTRRTEDGRLVVVPERPLFSTRASKEADWRLVLVVDVSGSMEASVIWSALTAAVLGGVPTLSTHFLAFSTQVIDLTDRVEDPLSLLLEVRVGGGTHIAAGLAHARSLITVPSRTLVVVVSDFEEGAPLGGLLGEVSALASSGAHLLGCAALDDTGTPRYSVSVAGQLVAAGMPVAALSPLELARWVGDRLRGEHR
;
A
#
# COMPACT_ATOMS: atom_id res chain seq x y z
N MET A 1 -29.78 27.12 26.75
CA MET A 1 -30.64 27.26 25.56
C MET A 1 -32.07 26.91 25.93
N THR A 2 -33.03 27.61 25.34
CA THR A 2 -34.47 27.48 25.60
C THR A 2 -35.01 26.14 25.10
N THR A 3 -35.84 25.47 25.90
CA THR A 3 -36.53 24.24 25.49
C THR A 3 -37.71 24.58 24.60
N VAL A 4 -37.43 24.82 23.31
CA VAL A 4 -38.46 24.95 22.27
C VAL A 4 -39.20 23.62 22.16
N ASP A 5 -40.54 23.66 22.11
CA ASP A 5 -41.35 22.48 21.81
C ASP A 5 -41.04 22.01 20.38
N PRO A 6 -40.60 20.74 20.18
CA PRO A 6 -40.29 20.20 18.85
C PRO A 6 -41.41 20.41 17.82
N ARG A 7 -42.69 20.32 18.24
CA ARG A 7 -43.82 20.57 17.32
C ARG A 7 -43.85 22.02 16.85
N THR A 8 -43.67 22.95 17.78
CA THR A 8 -43.60 24.39 17.47
C THR A 8 -42.40 24.71 16.57
N ALA A 9 -41.25 24.06 16.76
CA ALA A 9 -40.08 24.24 15.89
C ALA A 9 -40.33 23.73 14.47
N VAL A 10 -40.92 22.54 14.31
CA VAL A 10 -41.23 21.96 12.99
C VAL A 10 -42.36 22.72 12.30
N ASP A 11 -43.37 23.21 13.03
CA ASP A 11 -44.41 24.07 12.47
C ASP A 11 -43.84 25.41 11.99
N ALA A 12 -42.85 26.00 12.68
CA ALA A 12 -42.15 27.21 12.20
C ALA A 12 -41.39 26.94 10.88
N LEU A 13 -40.67 25.81 10.79
CA LEU A 13 -39.98 25.38 9.57
C LEU A 13 -40.95 25.13 8.41
N ALA A 14 -42.05 24.43 8.67
CA ALA A 14 -43.07 24.14 7.68
C ALA A 14 -43.82 25.41 7.22
N ALA A 15 -44.01 26.39 8.11
CA ALA A 15 -44.65 27.67 7.81
C ALA A 15 -43.78 28.63 6.99
N SER A 16 -42.47 28.39 6.89
CA SER A 16 -41.57 29.23 6.07
C SER A 16 -41.99 29.25 4.61
N ARG A 17 -42.19 30.47 4.06
CA ARG A 17 -42.50 30.72 2.64
C ARG A 17 -41.48 31.62 1.94
N ALA A 18 -40.51 32.18 2.66
CA ALA A 18 -39.44 33.04 2.15
C ALA A 18 -38.15 32.83 2.96
N PRO A 19 -37.32 31.83 2.63
CA PRO A 19 -37.52 30.83 1.56
C PRO A 19 -38.56 29.77 1.91
N TYR A 20 -39.12 29.11 0.90
CA TYR A 20 -39.87 27.88 1.08
C TYR A 20 -38.90 26.71 1.31
N LEU A 21 -38.84 26.21 2.55
CA LEU A 21 -37.85 25.21 2.97
C LEU A 21 -38.27 23.79 2.55
N LEU A 22 -37.34 23.09 1.89
CA LEU A 22 -37.40 21.67 1.55
C LEU A 22 -36.14 20.99 2.09
N GLY A 23 -36.23 20.45 3.30
CA GLY A 23 -35.16 19.63 3.89
C GLY A 23 -35.14 18.26 3.24
N VAL A 24 -33.99 17.86 2.67
CA VAL A 24 -33.82 16.63 1.89
C VAL A 24 -32.65 15.76 2.38
N ARG A 25 -32.59 14.55 1.87
CA ARG A 25 -31.44 13.64 1.90
C ARG A 25 -31.11 13.30 0.45
N HIS A 26 -29.83 13.37 0.10
CA HIS A 26 -29.28 13.28 -1.27
C HIS A 26 -29.76 12.07 -2.10
N HIS A 27 -30.16 11.00 -1.43
CA HIS A 27 -30.86 9.87 -2.03
C HIS A 27 -32.10 9.55 -1.16
N SER A 28 -33.27 10.05 -1.60
CA SER A 28 -34.55 9.88 -0.91
C SER A 28 -35.66 9.72 -1.96
N PRO A 29 -36.08 8.48 -2.30
CA PRO A 29 -37.13 8.26 -3.29
C PRO A 29 -38.47 8.85 -2.85
N ALA A 30 -38.78 8.87 -1.55
CA ALA A 30 -39.98 9.51 -1.03
C ALA A 30 -40.00 11.03 -1.31
N LEU A 31 -38.90 11.74 -1.04
CA LEU A 31 -38.85 13.18 -1.31
C LEU A 31 -38.74 13.50 -2.80
N ALA A 32 -37.94 12.75 -3.57
CA ALA A 32 -37.82 12.94 -5.01
C ALA A 32 -39.17 12.81 -5.74
N ALA A 33 -40.06 11.93 -5.27
CA ALA A 33 -41.42 11.81 -5.79
C ALA A 33 -42.31 13.03 -5.50
N VAL A 34 -42.17 13.69 -4.34
CA VAL A 34 -43.07 14.78 -3.91
C VAL A 34 -42.52 16.19 -4.14
N VAL A 35 -41.20 16.39 -4.24
CA VAL A 35 -40.55 17.69 -4.47
C VAL A 35 -41.11 18.44 -5.69
N PRO A 36 -41.34 17.81 -6.86
CA PRO A 36 -41.99 18.48 -8.01
C PRO A 36 -43.38 19.07 -7.69
N ALA A 37 -44.17 18.40 -6.85
CA ALA A 37 -45.49 18.89 -6.45
C ALA A 37 -45.38 20.02 -5.40
N LEU A 38 -44.42 19.93 -4.48
CA LEU A 38 -44.15 20.95 -3.46
C LEU A 38 -43.63 22.26 -4.08
N LEU A 39 -42.77 22.18 -5.09
CA LEU A 39 -42.28 23.35 -5.84
C LEU A 39 -43.38 24.03 -6.65
N GLU A 40 -44.31 23.26 -7.23
CA GLU A 40 -45.50 23.76 -7.90
C GLU A 40 -46.46 24.47 -6.91
N GLU A 41 -46.73 23.87 -5.74
CA GLU A 41 -47.56 24.49 -4.70
C GLU A 41 -46.96 25.80 -4.18
N ALA A 42 -45.64 25.82 -3.98
CA ALA A 42 -44.89 27.02 -3.58
C ALA A 42 -44.82 28.08 -4.70
N ARG A 43 -45.12 27.71 -5.96
CA ARG A 43 -44.98 28.54 -7.17
C ARG A 43 -43.57 29.12 -7.28
N ALA A 44 -42.55 28.29 -7.09
CA ALA A 44 -41.15 28.73 -7.04
C ALA A 44 -40.72 29.43 -8.34
N GLU A 45 -40.02 30.56 -8.20
CA GLU A 45 -39.42 31.37 -9.27
C GLU A 45 -37.88 31.29 -9.27
N VAL A 46 -37.30 30.79 -8.17
CA VAL A 46 -35.92 30.35 -8.02
C VAL A 46 -35.91 29.09 -7.16
N VAL A 47 -35.07 28.12 -7.53
CA VAL A 47 -34.75 26.96 -6.68
C VAL A 47 -33.27 27.05 -6.28
N CYS A 48 -33.00 27.30 -5.01
CA CYS A 48 -31.65 27.16 -4.46
C CYS A 48 -31.41 25.70 -4.10
N VAL A 49 -30.30 25.12 -4.56
CA VAL A 49 -29.93 23.72 -4.32
C VAL A 49 -28.58 23.66 -3.59
N GLU A 50 -28.47 22.81 -2.57
CA GLU A 50 -27.22 22.52 -1.86
C GLU A 50 -26.22 21.78 -2.75
N LEU A 51 -25.47 22.57 -3.53
CA LEU A 51 -24.31 22.16 -4.31
C LEU A 51 -23.27 23.28 -4.31
N PRO A 52 -21.97 22.95 -4.37
CA PRO A 52 -20.91 23.91 -4.62
C PRO A 52 -21.16 24.79 -5.85
N THR A 53 -20.79 26.07 -5.77
CA THR A 53 -21.06 27.05 -6.83
C THR A 53 -20.40 26.73 -8.16
N ASP A 54 -19.31 25.98 -8.15
CA ASP A 54 -18.51 25.60 -9.32
C ASP A 54 -19.21 24.54 -10.19
N PHE A 55 -20.30 23.96 -9.65
CA PHE A 55 -21.21 23.11 -10.38
C PHE A 55 -22.36 23.85 -11.07
N GLN A 56 -22.53 25.16 -10.85
CA GLN A 56 -23.56 25.99 -11.48
C GLN A 56 -23.63 25.84 -13.02
N PRO A 57 -22.51 25.77 -13.78
CA PRO A 57 -22.57 25.58 -15.23
C PRO A 57 -23.14 24.23 -15.67
N TRP A 58 -23.05 23.20 -14.82
CA TRP A 58 -23.46 21.84 -15.18
C TRP A 58 -24.96 21.58 -14.95
N LEU A 59 -25.67 22.48 -14.27
CA LEU A 59 -27.09 22.31 -13.96
C LEU A 59 -27.98 22.24 -15.22
N GLU A 60 -27.62 22.92 -16.31
CA GLU A 60 -28.36 22.82 -17.57
C GLU A 60 -28.24 21.41 -18.20
N HIS A 61 -27.07 20.78 -18.11
CA HIS A 61 -26.83 19.44 -18.62
C HIS A 61 -27.40 18.33 -17.72
N LEU A 62 -27.50 18.58 -16.41
CA LEU A 62 -28.23 17.72 -15.45
C LEU A 62 -29.76 17.79 -15.65
N ALA A 63 -30.28 18.95 -16.06
CA ALA A 63 -31.70 19.13 -16.37
C ALA A 63 -32.10 18.58 -17.75
N ASP A 64 -31.15 18.35 -18.65
CA ASP A 64 -31.39 17.84 -20.02
C ASP A 64 -32.08 16.47 -20.01
N PRO A 65 -33.24 16.30 -20.69
CA PRO A 65 -33.92 15.01 -20.82
C PRO A 65 -33.09 13.88 -21.46
N GLU A 66 -32.04 14.18 -22.23
CA GLU A 66 -31.13 13.16 -22.77
C GLU A 66 -30.11 12.64 -21.74
N THR A 67 -29.94 13.34 -20.61
CA THR A 67 -29.13 12.93 -19.46
C THR A 67 -29.91 11.95 -18.57
N VAL A 68 -29.58 10.67 -18.70
CA VAL A 68 -30.16 9.54 -17.98
C VAL A 68 -29.31 9.25 -16.74
N ALA A 69 -29.90 9.28 -15.55
CA ALA A 69 -29.21 8.95 -14.31
C ALA A 69 -29.00 7.42 -14.19
N PRO A 70 -28.01 6.92 -13.43
CA PRO A 70 -27.12 7.66 -12.53
C PRO A 70 -25.94 8.37 -13.22
N VAL A 71 -25.72 9.65 -12.88
CA VAL A 71 -24.58 10.46 -13.33
C VAL A 71 -23.92 11.11 -12.11
N ALA A 72 -22.70 11.62 -12.21
CA ALA A 72 -22.05 12.31 -11.10
C ALA A 72 -21.41 13.62 -11.54
N LEU A 73 -21.51 14.63 -10.69
CA LEU A 73 -20.61 15.77 -10.75
C LEU A 73 -19.31 15.40 -10.05
N ALA A 74 -18.20 15.52 -10.76
CA ALA A 74 -16.86 15.31 -10.25
C ALA A 74 -16.18 16.69 -10.09
N GLY A 75 -15.48 16.89 -8.98
CA GLY A 75 -14.77 18.14 -8.70
C GLY A 75 -13.44 17.90 -8.00
N ALA A 76 -12.40 18.67 -8.32
CA ALA A 76 -11.13 18.69 -7.60
C ALA A 76 -10.65 20.12 -7.34
N GLY A 77 -10.32 20.41 -6.09
CA GLY A 77 -9.61 21.62 -5.68
C GLY A 77 -8.08 21.53 -5.89
N GLU A 78 -7.34 22.55 -5.47
CA GLU A 78 -5.89 22.67 -5.73
C GLU A 78 -5.05 21.49 -5.18
N GLU A 79 -5.48 20.86 -4.09
CA GLU A 79 -4.83 19.66 -3.52
C GLU A 79 -5.01 18.37 -4.37
N GLY A 80 -5.75 18.43 -5.48
CA GLY A 80 -5.98 17.29 -6.38
C GLY A 80 -6.92 16.21 -5.84
N ARG A 81 -7.53 16.43 -4.67
CA ARG A 81 -8.49 15.50 -4.05
C ARG A 81 -9.82 15.50 -4.84
N LEU A 82 -10.04 14.43 -5.58
CA LEU A 82 -11.26 14.22 -6.37
C LEU A 82 -12.46 13.89 -5.46
N SER A 83 -13.52 14.68 -5.59
CA SER A 83 -14.80 14.50 -4.92
C SER A 83 -15.90 14.19 -5.94
N PHE A 84 -16.80 13.26 -5.59
CA PHE A 84 -17.93 12.87 -6.43
C PHE A 84 -19.26 13.15 -5.73
N TYR A 85 -20.16 13.77 -6.49
CA TYR A 85 -21.55 14.06 -6.14
C TYR A 85 -22.44 13.31 -7.15
N PRO A 86 -22.73 12.02 -6.93
CA PRO A 86 -23.54 11.20 -7.83
C PRO A 86 -25.03 11.47 -7.60
N PHE A 87 -25.80 11.57 -8.66
CA PHE A 87 -27.25 11.73 -8.65
C PHE A 87 -27.91 10.51 -9.29
N ALA A 88 -29.02 10.08 -8.70
CA ALA A 88 -29.96 9.14 -9.30
C ALA A 88 -31.31 9.84 -9.51
N ASP A 89 -32.26 9.21 -10.20
CA ASP A 89 -33.61 9.79 -10.35
C ASP A 89 -34.30 9.98 -8.98
N PHE A 90 -33.89 9.21 -7.97
CA PHE A 90 -34.34 9.31 -6.57
C PHE A 90 -33.53 10.31 -5.72
N SER A 91 -32.72 11.18 -6.33
CA SER A 91 -32.12 12.34 -5.67
C SER A 91 -33.11 13.53 -5.72
N PRO A 92 -33.62 14.03 -4.59
CA PRO A 92 -34.56 15.16 -4.56
C PRO A 92 -34.03 16.43 -5.23
N GLU A 93 -32.72 16.63 -5.18
CA GLU A 93 -31.96 17.71 -5.82
C GLU A 93 -32.08 17.61 -7.35
N LEU A 94 -31.87 16.41 -7.92
CA LEU A 94 -32.02 16.19 -9.36
C LEU A 94 -33.49 16.31 -9.81
N ALA A 95 -34.43 15.84 -8.97
CA ALA A 95 -35.86 16.02 -9.22
C ALA A 95 -36.25 17.51 -9.26
N ALA A 96 -35.68 18.33 -8.38
CA ALA A 96 -35.86 19.78 -8.38
C ALA A 96 -35.23 20.47 -9.61
N VAL A 97 -33.99 20.10 -9.97
CA VAL A 97 -33.27 20.61 -11.15
C VAL A 97 -34.05 20.32 -12.44
N ARG A 98 -34.52 19.08 -12.63
CA ARG A 98 -35.32 18.69 -13.81
C ARG A 98 -36.70 19.34 -13.83
N TRP A 99 -37.38 19.47 -12.67
CA TRP A 99 -38.64 20.22 -12.57
C TRP A 99 -38.45 21.67 -13.00
N ALA A 100 -37.39 22.32 -12.53
CA ALA A 100 -37.11 23.72 -12.84
C ALA A 100 -36.76 23.92 -14.33
N GLY A 101 -35.88 23.07 -14.88
CA GLY A 101 -35.55 23.06 -16.31
C GLY A 101 -36.77 22.89 -17.21
N SER A 102 -37.69 21.97 -16.86
CA SER A 102 -38.95 21.76 -17.61
C SER A 102 -39.90 22.97 -17.64
N ARG A 103 -39.71 23.95 -16.74
CA ARG A 103 -40.56 25.12 -16.54
C ARG A 103 -39.86 26.45 -16.83
N GLY A 104 -38.56 26.43 -17.14
CA GLY A 104 -37.75 27.64 -17.26
C GLY A 104 -37.58 28.40 -15.93
N VAL A 105 -37.66 27.69 -14.80
CA VAL A 105 -37.37 28.25 -13.47
C VAL A 105 -35.87 28.22 -13.24
N GLU A 106 -35.32 29.28 -12.65
CA GLU A 106 -33.90 29.41 -12.37
C GLU A 106 -33.46 28.50 -11.22
N VAL A 107 -32.30 27.84 -11.36
CA VAL A 107 -31.68 27.02 -10.32
C VAL A 107 -30.33 27.62 -9.92
N VAL A 108 -30.07 27.74 -8.63
CA VAL A 108 -28.87 28.38 -8.08
C VAL A 108 -28.18 27.45 -7.07
N CYS A 109 -26.93 27.09 -7.31
CA CYS A 109 -26.06 26.44 -6.33
C CYS A 109 -25.84 27.38 -5.13
N CYS A 110 -26.17 26.93 -3.91
CA CYS A 110 -26.13 27.80 -2.71
C CYS A 110 -25.08 27.41 -1.65
N ASP A 111 -24.22 26.42 -1.91
CA ASP A 111 -23.16 26.00 -0.98
C ASP A 111 -21.82 26.75 -1.22
N LEU A 112 -20.76 26.39 -0.48
CA LEU A 112 -19.40 26.91 -0.65
C LEU A 112 -18.74 26.43 -1.96
N PRO A 113 -17.90 27.25 -2.62
CA PRO A 113 -17.04 26.81 -3.73
C PRO A 113 -16.10 25.65 -3.33
N LEU A 114 -15.72 24.76 -4.24
CA LEU A 114 -14.92 23.56 -3.91
C LEU A 114 -13.54 23.88 -3.35
N GLY A 115 -12.91 24.98 -3.77
CA GLY A 115 -11.63 25.47 -3.27
C GLY A 115 -11.73 26.46 -2.09
N ASP A 116 -12.93 26.69 -1.53
CA ASP A 116 -13.07 27.60 -0.40
C ASP A 116 -12.30 27.06 0.83
N PRO A 117 -11.32 27.79 1.39
CA PRO A 117 -10.52 27.31 2.52
C PRO A 117 -11.37 27.06 3.78
N ARG A 118 -12.64 27.46 3.81
CA ARG A 118 -13.58 27.17 4.90
C ARG A 118 -14.10 25.73 4.93
N TRP A 119 -13.92 24.94 3.87
CA TRP A 119 -13.96 23.48 4.00
C TRP A 119 -12.93 22.97 5.03
N SER A 120 -11.82 23.68 5.19
CA SER A 120 -10.69 23.35 6.09
C SER A 120 -10.61 24.25 7.33
N ALA A 121 -11.41 25.31 7.45
CA ALA A 121 -11.27 26.34 8.49
C ALA A 121 -11.66 25.92 9.93
N GLY A 122 -11.92 24.64 10.16
CA GLY A 122 -11.93 24.08 11.53
C GLY A 122 -10.56 24.12 12.23
N ALA A 123 -9.48 24.42 11.51
CA ALA A 123 -8.10 24.32 12.01
C ALA A 123 -7.54 25.57 12.74
N LEU A 124 -8.08 26.78 12.50
CA LEU A 124 -7.48 28.04 13.00
C LEU A 124 -8.53 29.07 13.43
N GLY A 125 -8.88 29.07 14.72
CA GLY A 125 -9.71 30.11 15.37
C GLY A 125 -9.04 30.65 16.64
N PRO A 126 -9.15 31.96 16.95
CA PRO A 126 -8.40 32.57 18.05
C PRO A 126 -8.95 32.15 19.42
N VAL A 127 -8.08 31.58 20.26
CA VAL A 127 -8.41 31.21 21.65
C VAL A 127 -8.68 32.47 22.47
N ARG A 128 -9.95 32.65 22.88
CA ARG A 128 -10.36 33.60 23.91
C ARG A 128 -10.70 32.80 25.16
N GLU A 129 -9.86 32.90 26.19
CA GLU A 129 -10.00 32.16 27.45
C GLU A 129 -11.36 32.40 28.12
N PRO A 130 -12.09 31.34 28.50
CA PRO A 130 -13.14 31.40 29.51
C PRO A 130 -12.63 30.87 30.85
N ASP A 131 -12.94 31.61 31.92
CA ASP A 131 -12.65 31.27 33.31
C ASP A 131 -13.39 29.99 33.76
N GLY A 132 -12.86 29.29 34.77
CA GLY A 132 -13.17 27.87 35.02
C GLY A 132 -14.46 27.58 35.78
N SER A 133 -15.12 26.47 35.42
CA SER A 133 -15.86 25.60 36.37
C SER A 133 -16.04 24.18 35.80
N GLU A 134 -16.12 23.18 36.68
CA GLU A 134 -16.24 21.76 36.34
C GLU A 134 -17.61 21.39 35.76
N ALA A 135 -17.66 20.44 34.81
CA ALA A 135 -18.47 19.19 34.87
C ALA A 135 -18.86 18.57 33.49
N VAL A 136 -18.67 17.24 33.39
CA VAL A 136 -19.41 16.26 32.55
C VAL A 136 -19.38 16.43 31.00
N ARG A 137 -18.76 15.45 30.33
CA ARG A 137 -18.91 15.19 28.87
C ARG A 137 -19.97 14.10 28.62
N PRO A 138 -20.92 14.28 27.69
CA PRO A 138 -21.67 13.18 27.09
C PRO A 138 -20.91 12.57 25.89
N LYS A 139 -21.20 11.29 25.59
CA LYS A 139 -20.79 10.62 24.35
C LYS A 139 -21.59 11.15 23.15
N ALA A 140 -20.99 11.14 21.97
CA ALA A 140 -21.68 11.09 20.69
C ALA A 140 -21.09 9.93 19.89
N ASP A 141 -21.89 8.92 19.58
CA ASP A 141 -21.48 7.71 18.85
C ASP A 141 -21.85 7.83 17.36
N ALA A 142 -20.98 7.32 16.49
CA ALA A 142 -21.23 6.97 15.09
C ALA A 142 -20.25 5.87 14.67
N PRO A 143 -20.48 5.10 13.59
CA PRO A 143 -21.74 4.60 13.03
C PRO A 143 -21.90 3.07 13.26
N SER A 144 -23.12 2.52 13.18
CA SER A 144 -23.35 1.08 13.44
C SER A 144 -23.25 0.20 12.18
N GLY A 145 -22.44 -0.86 12.22
CA GLY A 145 -22.39 -1.82 11.12
C GLY A 145 -21.51 -3.06 11.30
N ALA A 146 -21.83 -3.96 12.24
CA ALA A 146 -21.43 -5.37 12.17
C ALA A 146 -22.32 -6.24 13.07
N ALA A 147 -22.62 -7.47 12.63
CA ALA A 147 -23.32 -8.47 13.41
C ALA A 147 -22.45 -9.73 13.58
N GLY A 148 -22.51 -10.35 14.77
CA GLY A 148 -22.20 -11.77 14.94
C GLY A 148 -21.01 -12.13 15.82
N ALA A 149 -21.27 -12.40 17.10
CA ALA A 149 -20.88 -13.65 17.76
C ALA A 149 -21.71 -13.85 19.05
N LEU A 150 -22.01 -15.11 19.37
CA LEU A 150 -22.80 -15.51 20.54
C LEU A 150 -21.86 -15.87 21.70
N ASP A 151 -22.24 -15.54 22.93
CA ASP A 151 -22.15 -16.49 24.04
C ASP A 151 -23.28 -16.27 25.05
N ALA A 152 -23.67 -17.33 25.75
CA ALA A 152 -24.84 -17.36 26.63
C ALA A 152 -24.49 -17.94 28.01
N GLY A 153 -24.70 -17.14 29.06
CA GLY A 153 -24.60 -17.57 30.46
C GLY A 153 -25.59 -16.78 31.31
N PRO A 154 -26.51 -17.43 32.05
CA PRO A 154 -27.47 -16.72 32.88
C PRO A 154 -26.85 -16.38 34.23
N ASP A 155 -27.04 -15.15 34.73
CA ASP A 155 -26.90 -14.90 36.16
C ASP A 155 -28.08 -14.10 36.71
N THR A 156 -28.53 -14.52 37.89
CA THR A 156 -29.77 -14.13 38.55
C THR A 156 -29.45 -13.22 39.74
N GLY A 157 -29.58 -11.90 39.55
CA GLY A 157 -29.44 -10.89 40.60
C GLY A 157 -30.72 -10.07 40.78
N PRO A 158 -31.13 -9.72 42.02
CA PRO A 158 -32.47 -9.19 42.29
C PRO A 158 -32.65 -7.71 41.98
N ASP A 159 -33.87 -7.40 41.55
CA ASP A 159 -34.44 -6.08 41.30
C ASP A 159 -34.40 -5.17 42.56
N PRO A 160 -33.79 -3.97 42.51
CA PRO A 160 -33.83 -3.02 43.61
C PRO A 160 -35.10 -2.14 43.54
N ALA A 161 -35.95 -2.28 44.55
CA ALA A 161 -37.16 -1.46 44.76
C ALA A 161 -36.86 0.06 44.80
N PRO A 162 -37.83 0.94 44.49
CA PRO A 162 -37.54 2.31 44.06
C PRO A 162 -37.05 3.22 45.21
N GLY A 163 -35.78 3.61 45.12
CA GLY A 163 -35.18 4.67 45.93
C GLY A 163 -35.30 6.04 45.25
N ASP A 164 -35.80 7.02 46.00
CA ASP A 164 -36.02 8.40 45.55
C ASP A 164 -34.70 9.13 45.21
N GLY A 165 -34.70 9.99 44.17
CA GLY A 165 -33.62 10.97 43.96
C GLY A 165 -32.68 10.85 42.74
N THR A 166 -32.94 10.04 41.71
CA THR A 166 -32.07 10.02 40.51
C THR A 166 -32.33 11.21 39.58
N ALA A 167 -31.28 11.97 39.25
CA ALA A 167 -31.33 12.99 38.21
C ALA A 167 -31.80 12.38 36.88
N ARG A 168 -32.89 12.92 36.33
CA ARG A 168 -33.54 12.43 35.11
C ARG A 168 -32.62 12.67 33.92
N VAL A 169 -31.86 11.65 33.51
CA VAL A 169 -31.03 11.68 32.29
C VAL A 169 -31.93 12.09 31.13
N ARG A 170 -31.66 13.26 30.54
CA ARG A 170 -32.35 13.72 29.35
C ARG A 170 -31.85 12.88 28.18
N ARG A 171 -32.70 11.96 27.69
CA ARG A 171 -32.51 11.34 26.38
C ARG A 171 -32.43 12.42 25.31
N SER A 172 -31.65 12.18 24.26
CA SER A 172 -31.62 13.07 23.10
C SER A 172 -32.98 13.06 22.39
N TYR A 173 -33.28 14.09 21.59
CA TYR A 173 -34.55 14.10 20.86
C TYR A 173 -34.55 13.05 19.74
N THR A 174 -33.40 12.81 19.12
CA THR A 174 -33.12 11.72 18.16
C THR A 174 -33.38 10.34 18.75
N GLU A 175 -32.92 10.03 19.98
CA GLU A 175 -33.23 8.78 20.68
C GLU A 175 -34.74 8.60 20.90
N ALA A 176 -35.42 9.68 21.33
CA ALA A 176 -36.86 9.66 21.56
C ALA A 176 -37.66 9.48 20.26
N LEU A 177 -37.21 10.08 19.16
CA LEU A 177 -37.82 9.96 17.83
C LEU A 177 -37.58 8.57 17.23
N ALA A 178 -36.36 8.03 17.35
CA ALA A 178 -36.03 6.67 16.92
C ALA A 178 -36.87 5.62 17.68
N ALA A 179 -37.01 5.77 19.01
CA ALA A 179 -37.82 4.88 19.84
C ALA A 179 -39.34 4.98 19.58
N ALA A 180 -39.81 6.10 19.00
CA ALA A 180 -41.21 6.29 18.61
C ALA A 180 -41.50 5.85 17.16
N GLY A 181 -40.48 5.76 16.30
CA GLY A 181 -40.60 5.34 14.91
C GLY A 181 -40.66 3.83 14.73
N THR A 182 -41.32 3.38 13.66
CA THR A 182 -41.49 1.97 13.28
C THR A 182 -40.31 1.49 12.43
N GLY A 183 -39.64 0.40 12.82
CA GLY A 183 -38.50 -0.18 12.09
C GLY A 183 -37.57 -0.99 13.00
N ARG A 184 -36.42 -1.47 12.49
CA ARG A 184 -35.46 -2.23 13.30
C ARG A 184 -34.44 -1.35 14.01
N ASP A 185 -33.87 -1.89 15.09
CA ASP A 185 -32.63 -1.37 15.66
C ASP A 185 -31.50 -1.55 14.64
N GLY A 186 -30.84 -0.45 14.26
CA GLY A 186 -29.83 -0.39 13.20
C GLY A 186 -30.33 0.03 11.81
N ASP A 187 -31.64 0.23 11.59
CA ASP A 187 -32.12 1.05 10.46
C ASP A 187 -31.96 2.54 10.80
N ASP A 188 -31.62 3.37 9.81
CA ASP A 188 -31.43 4.81 9.96
C ASP A 188 -32.73 5.51 10.43
N LEU A 189 -32.58 6.55 11.26
CA LEU A 189 -33.66 7.43 11.70
C LEU A 189 -34.45 7.97 10.49
N TRP A 190 -33.75 8.30 9.40
CA TRP A 190 -34.39 8.77 8.18
C TRP A 190 -35.28 7.71 7.51
N ASP A 191 -34.77 6.48 7.35
CA ASP A 191 -35.53 5.36 6.77
C ASP A 191 -36.82 5.11 7.60
N ARG A 192 -36.70 5.12 8.94
CA ARG A 192 -37.80 4.86 9.89
C ARG A 192 -38.85 5.97 9.98
N ALA A 193 -38.45 7.24 9.84
CA ALA A 193 -39.33 8.40 10.06
C ALA A 193 -39.86 9.03 8.76
N VAL A 194 -39.20 8.82 7.62
CA VAL A 194 -39.56 9.43 6.33
C VAL A 194 -39.91 8.36 5.30
N GLU A 195 -38.95 7.51 4.90
CA GLU A 195 -39.10 6.66 3.70
C GLU A 195 -40.23 5.62 3.83
N VAL A 196 -40.26 4.84 4.92
CA VAL A 196 -41.25 3.76 5.07
C VAL A 196 -42.67 4.25 5.40
N LEU A 197 -42.81 5.49 5.86
CA LEU A 197 -44.08 6.11 6.23
C LEU A 197 -44.66 7.03 5.14
N ALA A 198 -43.86 7.45 4.16
CA ALA A 198 -44.30 8.31 3.07
C ALA A 198 -45.41 7.73 2.16
N PRO A 199 -45.54 6.41 1.90
CA PRO A 199 -46.57 5.90 1.01
C PRO A 199 -47.99 6.21 1.51
N GLY A 200 -48.85 6.74 0.64
CA GLY A 200 -50.18 7.22 0.98
C GLY A 200 -50.25 8.56 1.73
N CYS A 201 -49.12 9.18 2.09
CA CYS A 201 -49.09 10.49 2.72
C CYS A 201 -49.17 11.65 1.71
N ALA A 202 -49.71 12.79 2.14
CA ALA A 202 -49.71 14.02 1.34
C ALA A 202 -48.28 14.63 1.26
N PRO A 203 -47.92 15.32 0.16
CA PRO A 203 -46.60 15.95 -0.02
C PRO A 203 -46.09 16.77 1.17
N ASP A 204 -46.92 17.66 1.75
CA ASP A 204 -46.51 18.49 2.90
C ASP A 204 -46.28 17.65 4.18
N ALA A 205 -46.92 16.48 4.32
CA ALA A 205 -46.66 15.59 5.45
C ALA A 205 -45.26 14.95 5.35
N VAL A 206 -44.85 14.52 4.15
CA VAL A 206 -43.49 13.99 3.91
C VAL A 206 -42.45 15.11 4.11
N ARG A 207 -42.72 16.32 3.61
CA ARG A 207 -41.90 17.52 3.86
C ARG A 207 -41.74 17.83 5.35
N ARG A 208 -42.83 17.81 6.12
CA ARG A 208 -42.81 18.03 7.58
C ARG A 208 -42.01 16.96 8.32
N ALA A 209 -42.13 15.69 7.93
CA ALA A 209 -41.35 14.60 8.51
C ALA A 209 -39.84 14.81 8.29
N ALA A 210 -39.44 15.14 7.05
CA ALA A 210 -38.05 15.41 6.71
C ALA A 210 -37.47 16.64 7.47
N LEU A 211 -38.22 17.75 7.53
CA LEU A 211 -37.83 18.92 8.34
C LEU A 211 -37.74 18.59 9.84
N GLY A 212 -38.59 17.69 10.35
CA GLY A 212 -38.56 17.21 11.72
C GLY A 212 -37.34 16.36 12.06
N VAL A 213 -36.93 15.46 11.16
CA VAL A 213 -35.69 14.68 11.31
C VAL A 213 -34.46 15.59 11.20
N GLY A 214 -34.46 16.53 10.25
CA GLY A 214 -33.40 17.53 10.11
C GLY A 214 -33.21 18.40 11.37
N TRP A 215 -34.32 18.91 11.91
CA TRP A 215 -34.31 19.64 13.19
C TRP A 215 -33.81 18.77 14.35
N ALA A 216 -34.23 17.51 14.43
CA ALA A 216 -33.78 16.58 15.47
C ALA A 216 -32.25 16.41 15.48
N LEU A 217 -31.69 16.10 14.31
CA LEU A 217 -30.26 15.89 14.13
C LEU A 217 -29.46 17.15 14.46
N ARG A 218 -29.93 18.33 14.01
CA ARG A 218 -29.24 19.61 14.28
C ARG A 218 -29.38 20.09 15.73
N ALA A 219 -30.47 19.74 16.42
CA ALA A 219 -30.70 20.14 17.81
C ALA A 219 -29.85 19.34 18.82
N ASP A 220 -29.55 18.07 18.51
CA ASP A 220 -28.71 17.20 19.34
C ASP A 220 -27.20 17.29 19.01
N ALA A 221 -26.82 17.90 17.88
CA ALA A 221 -25.44 17.96 17.40
C ALA A 221 -24.68 19.26 17.79
N VAL A 222 -23.37 19.14 17.97
CA VAL A 222 -22.44 20.28 17.93
C VAL A 222 -22.12 20.57 16.47
N VAL A 223 -22.60 21.69 15.94
CA VAL A 223 -22.45 22.04 14.51
C VAL A 223 -20.98 22.42 14.20
N PRO A 224 -20.30 21.75 13.25
CA PRO A 224 -18.94 22.07 12.85
C PRO A 224 -18.79 23.47 12.24
N ALA A 225 -17.59 24.06 12.34
CA ALA A 225 -17.29 25.37 11.76
C ALA A 225 -17.46 25.42 10.23
N ALA A 226 -17.18 24.31 9.53
CA ALA A 226 -17.44 24.18 8.09
C ALA A 226 -18.95 24.29 7.80
N ASP A 227 -19.80 23.54 8.52
CA ASP A 227 -21.25 23.60 8.34
C ASP A 227 -21.85 24.96 8.70
N LEU A 228 -21.30 25.68 9.69
CA LEU A 228 -21.69 27.07 9.96
C LEU A 228 -21.34 28.00 8.79
N ALA A 229 -20.18 27.82 8.15
CA ALA A 229 -19.79 28.60 6.97
C ALA A 229 -20.67 28.27 5.74
N ARG A 230 -21.07 27.01 5.59
CA ARG A 230 -22.04 26.56 4.57
C ARG A 230 -23.43 27.16 4.82
N GLU A 231 -23.94 27.09 6.06
CA GLU A 231 -25.22 27.69 6.45
C GLU A 231 -25.22 29.23 6.29
N GLU A 232 -24.10 29.91 6.54
CA GLU A 232 -23.96 31.34 6.23
C GLU A 232 -24.00 31.59 4.72
N ARG A 233 -23.25 30.82 3.93
CA ARG A 233 -23.24 30.94 2.46
C ARG A 233 -24.62 30.72 1.86
N MET A 234 -25.34 29.69 2.31
CA MET A 234 -26.71 29.40 1.92
C MET A 234 -27.64 30.59 2.23
N ARG A 235 -27.59 31.16 3.44
CA ARG A 235 -28.37 32.36 3.80
C ARG A 235 -28.06 33.54 2.89
N GLN A 236 -26.78 33.81 2.59
CA GLN A 236 -26.38 34.91 1.70
C GLN A 236 -26.92 34.72 0.28
N VAL A 237 -26.78 33.53 -0.30
CA VAL A 237 -27.26 33.23 -1.66
C VAL A 237 -28.79 33.28 -1.73
N ILE A 238 -29.49 32.71 -0.75
CA ILE A 238 -30.96 32.72 -0.70
C ILE A 238 -31.50 34.14 -0.50
N ALA A 239 -30.87 34.95 0.37
CA ALA A 239 -31.22 36.36 0.52
C ALA A 239 -31.06 37.12 -0.80
N SER A 240 -29.94 36.92 -1.51
CA SER A 240 -29.69 37.51 -2.82
C SER A 240 -30.73 37.08 -3.88
N ALA A 241 -31.08 35.80 -3.93
CA ALA A 241 -32.10 35.27 -4.84
C ALA A 241 -33.51 35.83 -4.55
N SER A 242 -33.78 36.19 -3.29
CA SER A 242 -35.05 36.77 -2.86
C SER A 242 -35.14 38.30 -2.98
N ALA A 243 -34.03 38.98 -3.28
CA ALA A 243 -33.92 40.45 -3.20
C ALA A 243 -34.91 41.19 -4.12
N ASP A 244 -35.22 40.63 -5.28
CA ASP A 244 -36.20 41.18 -6.23
C ASP A 244 -37.67 40.82 -5.90
N GLY A 245 -37.93 40.24 -4.71
CA GLY A 245 -39.26 39.77 -4.28
C GLY A 245 -39.70 38.44 -4.91
N ARG A 246 -38.76 37.71 -5.53
CA ARG A 246 -39.00 36.40 -6.16
C ARG A 246 -39.27 35.32 -5.11
N ARG A 247 -40.14 34.36 -5.44
CA ARG A 247 -40.44 33.21 -4.58
C ARG A 247 -39.33 32.17 -4.67
N VAL A 248 -38.43 32.19 -3.69
CA VAL A 248 -37.32 31.23 -3.57
C VAL A 248 -37.75 29.97 -2.81
N ALA A 249 -37.52 28.80 -3.39
CA ALA A 249 -37.52 27.52 -2.68
C ALA A 249 -36.07 27.07 -2.41
N ALA A 250 -35.80 26.50 -1.24
CA ALA A 250 -34.47 26.02 -0.86
C ALA A 250 -34.52 24.50 -0.65
N VAL A 251 -33.84 23.76 -1.53
CA VAL A 251 -33.66 22.30 -1.52
C VAL A 251 -32.27 22.01 -0.95
N ILE A 252 -32.24 21.63 0.32
CA ILE A 252 -31.02 21.59 1.15
C ILE A 252 -31.06 20.38 2.07
N GLY A 253 -29.90 19.88 2.49
CA GLY A 253 -29.76 18.87 3.51
C GLY A 253 -30.61 19.23 4.73
N ALA A 254 -31.49 18.33 5.16
CA ALA A 254 -32.48 18.62 6.19
C ALA A 254 -31.85 19.13 7.50
N PHE A 255 -30.61 18.73 7.79
CA PHE A 255 -29.79 19.22 8.89
C PHE A 255 -29.57 20.74 8.86
N HIS A 256 -29.39 21.36 7.70
CA HIS A 256 -29.12 22.81 7.57
C HIS A 256 -30.39 23.67 7.59
N ALA A 257 -31.56 23.09 7.27
CA ALA A 257 -32.83 23.83 7.18
C ALA A 257 -33.20 24.68 8.43
N PRO A 258 -32.93 24.23 9.68
CA PRO A 258 -33.17 25.06 10.88
C PRO A 258 -32.37 26.37 10.92
N ALA A 259 -31.15 26.39 10.36
CA ALA A 259 -30.29 27.58 10.40
C ALA A 259 -30.80 28.71 9.49
N LEU A 260 -31.58 28.38 8.46
CA LEU A 260 -32.07 29.35 7.48
C LEU A 260 -33.27 30.17 7.98
N LEU A 261 -33.84 29.84 9.15
CA LEU A 261 -34.87 30.65 9.81
C LEU A 261 -34.32 31.74 10.75
N ALA A 262 -33.01 31.76 11.03
CA ALA A 262 -32.45 32.62 12.07
C ALA A 262 -32.51 34.13 11.69
N SER A 263 -33.48 34.84 12.27
CA SER A 263 -33.67 36.28 12.09
C SER A 263 -32.88 37.09 13.11
N THR A 264 -31.77 37.70 12.68
CA THR A 264 -31.34 39.10 12.95
C THR A 264 -31.35 39.72 14.37
N GLU A 265 -31.61 38.97 15.46
CA GLU A 265 -31.68 39.55 16.81
C GLU A 265 -30.44 39.31 17.69
N GLU A 266 -29.55 38.37 17.35
CA GLU A 266 -28.34 38.08 18.16
C GLU A 266 -27.09 38.90 17.76
N ASP A 267 -27.00 39.43 16.53
CA ASP A 267 -25.87 40.25 16.07
C ASP A 267 -25.87 41.70 16.62
N ALA A 268 -26.99 42.16 17.21
CA ALA A 268 -27.11 43.51 17.75
C ALA A 268 -26.32 43.74 19.07
N GLY A 269 -25.67 42.71 19.62
CA GLY A 269 -25.01 42.76 20.92
C GLY A 269 -23.53 43.17 20.93
N ALA A 270 -22.87 43.29 19.78
CA ALA A 270 -21.40 43.33 19.70
C ALA A 270 -20.77 44.71 19.38
N GLU A 271 -21.55 45.75 19.03
CA GLU A 271 -21.02 47.09 18.70
C GLU A 271 -21.28 48.16 19.78
N ALA A 272 -20.54 48.10 20.89
CA ALA A 272 -20.44 49.21 21.86
C ALA A 272 -19.08 49.23 22.58
N GLY A 273 -18.05 49.81 21.95
CA GLY A 273 -16.68 49.80 22.47
C GLY A 273 -15.74 50.86 21.88
N VAL A 274 -16.20 52.11 21.75
CA VAL A 274 -15.38 53.23 21.23
C VAL A 274 -14.26 53.62 22.21
N GLY A 275 -13.02 53.74 21.72
CA GLY A 275 -11.84 54.00 22.56
C GLY A 275 -10.58 54.59 21.90
N THR A 276 -10.74 55.31 20.78
CA THR A 276 -9.97 56.52 20.37
C THR A 276 -8.45 56.65 20.65
N ALA A 277 -7.64 56.59 19.58
CA ALA A 277 -6.57 57.54 19.20
C ALA A 277 -5.72 56.92 18.06
N GLY A 278 -5.43 57.52 16.90
CA GLY A 278 -5.64 58.89 16.43
C GLY A 278 -4.30 59.61 16.22
N VAL A 279 -3.87 59.81 14.95
CA VAL A 279 -3.14 60.98 14.40
C VAL A 279 -2.47 60.64 13.04
N SER A 280 -2.83 61.43 12.01
CA SER A 280 -2.05 61.89 10.83
C SER A 280 -1.14 60.93 10.02
N GLY A 281 -1.17 60.89 8.68
CA GLY A 281 -1.98 61.62 7.70
C GLY A 281 -1.27 61.86 6.35
N ALA A 282 -2.03 62.21 5.30
CA ALA A 282 -1.59 62.73 3.98
C ALA A 282 -0.81 61.75 3.06
N THR A 283 -0.95 61.74 1.71
CA THR A 283 -1.81 62.47 0.74
C THR A 283 -1.78 61.76 -0.63
N GLY A 284 -2.86 61.77 -1.42
CA GLY A 284 -2.82 61.26 -2.81
C GLY A 284 -4.15 61.32 -3.60
N ARG A 285 -4.51 62.49 -4.14
CA ARG A 285 -5.63 62.69 -5.11
C ARG A 285 -5.33 61.99 -6.45
N ALA A 286 -6.24 61.78 -7.40
CA ALA A 286 -7.71 61.64 -7.52
C ALA A 286 -8.05 61.70 -9.04
N ALA A 287 -9.10 61.02 -9.55
CA ALA A 287 -9.90 61.51 -10.70
C ALA A 287 -11.08 60.58 -11.08
N VAL A 288 -12.25 61.20 -11.25
CA VAL A 288 -13.48 60.80 -11.99
C VAL A 288 -13.66 61.96 -13.01
N PRO A 289 -14.24 61.87 -14.24
CA PRO A 289 -15.46 61.14 -14.66
C PRO A 289 -15.34 60.52 -16.10
N SER A 290 -16.34 60.33 -16.99
CA SER A 290 -17.80 60.60 -17.06
C SER A 290 -18.50 59.79 -18.16
N GLY A 291 -19.78 59.41 -17.94
CA GLY A 291 -20.82 59.43 -18.99
C GLY A 291 -21.26 58.11 -19.65
N GLY A 292 -22.54 57.74 -19.48
CA GLY A 292 -23.28 56.85 -20.39
C GLY A 292 -24.08 57.66 -21.44
N PRO A 293 -25.24 57.21 -21.97
CA PRO A 293 -25.88 55.89 -21.85
C PRO A 293 -26.43 55.33 -23.20
N ARG A 294 -26.98 54.10 -23.20
CA ARG A 294 -28.21 53.60 -23.91
C ARG A 294 -28.16 52.08 -24.11
N GLY A 295 -29.30 51.39 -23.99
CA GLY A 295 -29.42 49.94 -24.22
C GLY A 295 -30.39 49.59 -25.35
N ALA A 296 -30.48 48.29 -25.69
CA ALA A 296 -31.66 47.63 -26.27
C ALA A 296 -31.38 46.15 -26.59
N GLY A 297 -32.29 45.26 -26.18
CA GLY A 297 -32.65 44.05 -26.95
C GLY A 297 -31.83 42.76 -26.72
N PRO A 298 -32.50 41.62 -26.46
CA PRO A 298 -31.85 40.31 -26.42
C PRO A 298 -31.57 39.79 -27.84
N ARG A 299 -30.55 38.95 -28.02
CA ARG A 299 -30.34 38.20 -29.27
C ARG A 299 -30.27 36.71 -28.99
N THR A 300 -31.37 36.05 -29.32
CA THR A 300 -31.45 34.62 -29.62
C THR A 300 -30.37 34.23 -30.63
N TRP A 301 -29.67 33.12 -30.38
CA TRP A 301 -28.83 32.48 -31.39
C TRP A 301 -29.53 31.22 -31.89
N ALA A 302 -29.91 31.25 -33.17
CA ALA A 302 -30.51 30.12 -33.86
C ALA A 302 -29.42 29.26 -34.51
N SER A 303 -29.75 27.98 -34.69
CA SER A 303 -28.97 26.97 -35.42
C SER A 303 -28.44 27.43 -36.79
N GLY A 304 -27.21 27.05 -37.11
CA GLY A 304 -26.63 27.15 -38.46
C GLY A 304 -25.61 26.04 -38.70
N THR A 305 -25.83 25.23 -39.73
CA THR A 305 -25.02 24.06 -40.13
C THR A 305 -23.98 24.40 -41.22
N ASP A 306 -23.03 23.48 -41.41
CA ASP A 306 -22.05 23.38 -42.52
C ASP A 306 -21.00 24.52 -42.61
N THR A 307 -19.70 24.26 -42.79
CA THR A 307 -19.06 23.38 -43.79
C THR A 307 -17.65 22.91 -43.38
N ALA A 308 -17.17 21.81 -43.97
CA ALA A 308 -15.81 21.31 -43.80
C ALA A 308 -14.75 22.02 -44.68
N GLY A 309 -13.49 22.03 -44.24
CA GLY A 309 -12.32 22.13 -45.12
C GLY A 309 -11.11 22.93 -44.59
N GLY A 310 -9.91 22.36 -44.73
CA GLY A 310 -8.65 23.12 -44.78
C GLY A 310 -7.64 22.86 -43.66
N TRP A 311 -6.79 21.85 -43.83
CA TRP A 311 -5.51 21.80 -43.12
C TRP A 311 -4.55 22.84 -43.70
N ALA A 312 -3.90 23.65 -42.85
CA ALA A 312 -2.75 24.45 -43.22
C ALA A 312 -1.77 24.53 -42.04
N ALA A 313 -0.55 24.02 -42.24
CA ALA A 313 0.50 24.01 -41.23
C ALA A 313 1.28 25.33 -41.19
N GLY A 314 1.79 25.70 -40.01
CA GLY A 314 2.94 26.59 -39.85
C GLY A 314 2.64 28.04 -39.43
N ARG A 315 2.81 28.30 -38.13
CA ARG A 315 4.07 28.88 -37.62
C ARG A 315 4.11 28.93 -36.09
N THR A 316 5.32 28.80 -35.58
CA THR A 316 5.72 29.07 -34.20
C THR A 316 5.42 30.51 -33.80
N GLY A 317 4.86 30.70 -32.61
CA GLY A 317 4.73 31.98 -31.93
C GLY A 317 4.79 31.74 -30.43
N GLU A 318 5.91 32.11 -29.81
CA GLU A 318 5.99 32.26 -28.36
C GLU A 318 5.13 33.47 -27.97
N ASP A 319 3.99 33.23 -27.32
CA ASP A 319 3.29 34.15 -26.42
C ASP A 319 2.03 33.45 -25.89
N GLY A 320 1.96 33.20 -24.58
CA GLY A 320 0.88 32.40 -24.00
C GLY A 320 1.15 31.81 -22.61
N ALA A 321 2.33 32.03 -22.02
CA ALA A 321 2.60 31.71 -20.62
C ALA A 321 2.00 32.77 -19.67
N ALA A 322 0.68 32.96 -19.75
CA ALA A 322 -0.10 33.60 -18.69
C ALA A 322 -0.63 32.47 -17.80
N ALA A 323 -0.02 32.29 -16.63
CA ALA A 323 -0.53 31.34 -15.64
C ALA A 323 -1.95 31.74 -15.24
N THR A 324 -2.93 30.87 -15.51
CA THR A 324 -4.24 30.96 -14.86
C THR A 324 -4.06 30.56 -13.40
N GLU A 325 -4.30 31.51 -12.50
CA GLU A 325 -4.47 31.26 -11.06
C GLU A 325 -5.56 30.18 -10.84
N GLY A 326 -5.46 29.44 -9.74
CA GLY A 326 -6.09 28.14 -9.50
C GLY A 326 -7.48 27.93 -10.11
N SER A 327 -7.57 27.17 -11.20
CA SER A 327 -8.85 26.73 -11.75
C SER A 327 -9.24 25.38 -11.16
N GLU A 328 -10.21 25.39 -10.25
CA GLU A 328 -10.91 24.19 -9.78
C GLU A 328 -11.50 23.44 -10.99
N VAL A 329 -11.29 22.12 -11.06
CA VAL A 329 -11.72 21.32 -12.21
C VAL A 329 -13.02 20.62 -11.88
N THR A 330 -14.09 20.97 -12.59
CA THR A 330 -15.39 20.28 -12.51
C THR A 330 -15.71 19.54 -13.81
N SER A 331 -16.41 18.41 -13.71
CA SER A 331 -16.91 17.61 -14.84
C SER A 331 -18.23 16.93 -14.49
N LEU A 332 -19.06 16.67 -15.50
CA LEU A 332 -20.20 15.75 -15.41
C LEU A 332 -19.79 14.41 -16.02
N VAL A 333 -19.86 13.32 -15.25
CA VAL A 333 -19.43 11.97 -15.65
C VAL A 333 -20.57 10.95 -15.55
N PRO A 334 -20.63 9.93 -16.43
CA PRO A 334 -21.61 8.85 -16.28
C PRO A 334 -21.25 7.99 -15.06
N TYR A 335 -22.27 7.52 -14.35
CA TYR A 335 -22.11 6.73 -13.13
C TYR A 335 -22.94 5.44 -13.21
N SER A 336 -22.96 4.64 -12.15
CA SER A 336 -23.63 3.34 -12.16
C SER A 336 -24.15 2.92 -10.78
N PHE A 337 -25.16 2.04 -10.75
CA PHE A 337 -25.81 1.62 -9.51
C PHE A 337 -24.89 0.81 -8.57
N ASP A 338 -23.98 0.01 -9.11
CA ASP A 338 -22.94 -0.70 -8.34
C ASP A 338 -21.98 0.24 -7.61
N LEU A 339 -21.70 1.43 -8.15
CA LEU A 339 -20.90 2.45 -7.46
C LEU A 339 -21.72 3.29 -6.47
N LEU A 340 -23.01 3.54 -6.76
CA LEU A 340 -23.93 4.23 -5.85
C LEU A 340 -24.21 3.45 -4.56
N ASP A 341 -24.04 2.13 -4.57
CA ASP A 341 -24.28 1.33 -3.38
C ASP A 341 -23.24 1.62 -2.30
N SER A 342 -23.68 1.89 -1.06
CA SER A 342 -22.80 2.15 0.09
C SER A 342 -21.70 1.10 0.32
N ARG A 343 -21.88 -0.15 -0.13
CA ARG A 343 -20.88 -1.24 -0.06
C ARG A 343 -19.68 -1.02 -1.00
N SER A 344 -19.78 -0.11 -1.97
CA SER A 344 -18.68 0.27 -2.88
C SER A 344 -17.57 1.07 -2.18
N GLY A 345 -17.84 1.59 -0.97
CA GLY A 345 -16.98 2.52 -0.25
C GLY A 345 -17.32 3.99 -0.47
N TYR A 346 -18.37 4.33 -1.23
CA TYR A 346 -18.83 5.72 -1.34
C TYR A 346 -19.56 6.17 -0.04
N PRO A 347 -19.04 7.17 0.72
CA PRO A 347 -19.54 7.47 2.07
C PRO A 347 -20.98 7.99 2.15
N ALA A 348 -21.47 8.65 1.09
CA ALA A 348 -22.85 9.12 0.98
C ALA A 348 -23.73 8.19 0.12
N GLY A 349 -23.26 6.98 -0.17
CA GLY A 349 -23.99 5.99 -0.97
C GLY A 349 -25.25 5.48 -0.29
N ILE A 350 -26.23 5.07 -1.10
CA ILE A 350 -27.47 4.46 -0.61
C ILE A 350 -27.35 2.93 -0.63
N ARG A 351 -28.16 2.21 0.15
CA ARG A 351 -28.27 0.74 -0.03
C ARG A 351 -29.33 0.42 -1.06
N ASP A 352 -29.03 -0.58 -1.89
CA ASP A 352 -29.98 -1.24 -2.79
C ASP A 352 -30.62 -0.27 -3.82
N PRO A 353 -29.82 0.47 -4.63
CA PRO A 353 -30.30 1.54 -5.50
C PRO A 353 -31.39 1.15 -6.51
N LEU A 354 -31.41 -0.10 -7.03
CA LEU A 354 -32.49 -0.55 -7.93
C LEU A 354 -33.82 -0.73 -7.18
N TRP A 355 -33.79 -1.09 -5.89
CA TRP A 355 -34.98 -1.06 -5.04
C TRP A 355 -35.47 0.38 -4.82
N GLN A 356 -34.56 1.33 -4.57
CA GLN A 356 -34.92 2.75 -4.41
C GLN A 356 -35.55 3.34 -5.68
N GLN A 357 -35.04 2.98 -6.85
CA GLN A 357 -35.63 3.33 -8.14
C GLN A 357 -37.06 2.77 -8.30
N ALA A 358 -37.33 1.56 -7.80
CA ALA A 358 -38.67 0.97 -7.83
C ALA A 358 -39.64 1.70 -6.88
N VAL A 359 -39.19 2.07 -5.68
CA VAL A 359 -39.97 2.90 -4.72
C VAL A 359 -40.30 4.28 -5.31
N LEU A 360 -39.33 4.95 -5.94
CA LEU A 360 -39.57 6.19 -6.69
C LEU A 360 -40.62 5.99 -7.79
N THR A 361 -40.48 4.91 -8.57
CA THR A 361 -41.39 4.60 -9.69
C THR A 361 -42.82 4.34 -9.22
N ALA A 362 -43.00 3.81 -8.00
CA ALA A 362 -44.30 3.66 -7.35
C ALA A 362 -44.94 5.01 -6.95
N ALA A 363 -44.14 6.09 -6.84
CA ALA A 363 -44.59 7.46 -6.59
C ALA A 363 -45.47 7.63 -5.34
N GLY A 364 -45.15 6.88 -4.27
CA GLY A 364 -45.89 6.90 -3.01
C GLY A 364 -47.20 6.11 -2.98
N ASP A 365 -47.53 5.35 -4.02
CA ASP A 365 -48.67 4.43 -4.05
C ASP A 365 -48.32 3.10 -3.32
N PRO A 366 -48.98 2.76 -2.19
CA PRO A 366 -48.71 1.53 -1.44
C PRO A 366 -48.89 0.24 -2.26
N GLU A 367 -49.86 0.18 -3.18
CA GLU A 367 -50.10 -1.01 -3.99
C GLU A 367 -49.00 -1.22 -5.02
N ARG A 368 -48.48 -0.14 -5.60
CA ARG A 368 -47.36 -0.21 -6.56
C ARG A 368 -46.03 -0.57 -5.88
N ILE A 369 -45.86 -0.22 -4.60
CA ILE A 369 -44.74 -0.73 -3.78
C ILE A 369 -44.89 -2.24 -3.52
N ARG A 370 -46.12 -2.71 -3.26
CA ARG A 370 -46.41 -4.15 -3.12
C ARG A 370 -46.16 -4.93 -4.42
N GLU A 371 -46.46 -4.33 -5.58
CA GLU A 371 -46.10 -4.88 -6.89
C GLU A 371 -44.58 -4.92 -7.10
N ALA A 372 -43.86 -3.84 -6.79
CA ALA A 372 -42.40 -3.80 -6.85
C ALA A 372 -41.74 -4.85 -5.94
N ALA A 373 -42.27 -5.08 -4.73
CA ALA A 373 -41.84 -6.14 -3.84
C ALA A 373 -42.04 -7.54 -4.45
N ALA A 374 -43.15 -7.76 -5.16
CA ALA A 374 -43.41 -9.02 -5.87
C ALA A 374 -42.41 -9.24 -7.03
N ASP A 375 -42.11 -8.21 -7.80
CA ASP A 375 -41.13 -8.26 -8.89
C ASP A 375 -39.71 -8.52 -8.37
N ALA A 376 -39.30 -7.85 -7.29
CA ALA A 376 -38.03 -8.10 -6.63
C ALA A 376 -37.91 -9.56 -6.13
N VAL A 377 -38.93 -10.07 -5.44
CA VAL A 377 -38.95 -11.46 -4.93
C VAL A 377 -38.93 -12.49 -6.06
N THR A 378 -39.69 -12.28 -7.14
CA THR A 378 -39.66 -13.20 -8.28
C THR A 378 -38.34 -13.12 -9.06
N GLY A 379 -37.67 -11.96 -9.04
CA GLY A 379 -36.30 -11.74 -9.48
C GLY A 379 -35.30 -12.56 -8.66
N LEU A 380 -35.33 -12.46 -7.33
CA LEU A 380 -34.47 -13.24 -6.42
C LEU A 380 -34.62 -14.75 -6.66
N CYS A 381 -35.86 -15.23 -6.74
CA CYS A 381 -36.12 -16.64 -7.04
C CYS A 381 -35.58 -17.06 -8.42
N ARG A 382 -35.49 -16.13 -9.39
CA ARG A 382 -34.90 -16.38 -10.71
C ARG A 382 -33.38 -16.51 -10.63
N GLU A 383 -32.71 -15.64 -9.90
CA GLU A 383 -31.25 -15.71 -9.71
C GLU A 383 -30.82 -16.93 -8.89
N MET A 384 -31.53 -17.24 -7.80
CA MET A 384 -31.28 -18.45 -7.01
C MET A 384 -31.39 -19.72 -7.87
N ARG A 385 -32.39 -19.80 -8.77
CA ARG A 385 -32.50 -20.92 -9.74
C ARG A 385 -31.34 -20.97 -10.73
N ARG A 386 -30.83 -19.83 -11.22
CA ARG A 386 -29.62 -19.80 -12.08
C ARG A 386 -28.38 -20.29 -11.32
N SER A 387 -28.28 -19.99 -10.03
CA SER A 387 -27.22 -20.48 -9.13
C SER A 387 -27.40 -21.95 -8.68
N GLY A 388 -28.37 -22.68 -9.23
CA GLY A 388 -28.59 -24.11 -8.93
C GLY A 388 -29.43 -24.40 -7.68
N HIS A 389 -29.97 -23.38 -7.02
CA HIS A 389 -30.83 -23.54 -5.84
C HIS A 389 -32.31 -23.62 -6.21
N THR A 390 -33.07 -24.46 -5.49
CA THR A 390 -34.52 -24.53 -5.64
C THR A 390 -35.17 -23.27 -5.06
N ALA A 391 -35.74 -22.42 -5.92
CA ALA A 391 -36.59 -21.32 -5.51
C ALA A 391 -37.87 -21.26 -6.36
N GLY A 392 -39.03 -21.44 -5.75
CA GLY A 392 -40.32 -21.69 -6.43
C GLY A 392 -41.33 -20.54 -6.33
N THR A 393 -42.45 -20.66 -7.05
CA THR A 393 -43.58 -19.71 -6.93
C THR A 393 -44.22 -19.73 -5.54
N GLY A 394 -44.22 -20.89 -4.85
CA GLY A 394 -44.68 -21.01 -3.47
C GLY A 394 -43.81 -20.22 -2.49
N GLU A 395 -42.48 -20.35 -2.59
CA GLU A 395 -41.54 -19.55 -1.78
C GLU A 395 -41.66 -18.05 -2.11
N ALA A 396 -41.85 -17.67 -3.37
CA ALA A 396 -42.07 -16.28 -3.76
C ALA A 396 -43.36 -15.68 -3.16
N ALA A 397 -44.47 -16.43 -3.23
CA ALA A 397 -45.75 -16.01 -2.64
C ALA A 397 -45.66 -15.90 -1.11
N GLU A 398 -44.99 -16.84 -0.45
CA GLU A 398 -44.80 -16.84 1.00
C GLU A 398 -43.87 -15.71 1.46
N THR A 399 -42.80 -15.42 0.70
CA THR A 399 -41.90 -14.29 0.95
C THR A 399 -42.66 -12.96 0.86
N LEU A 400 -43.47 -12.76 -0.19
CA LEU A 400 -44.26 -11.54 -0.34
C LEU A 400 -45.33 -11.41 0.76
N ARG A 401 -46.00 -12.52 1.12
CA ARG A 401 -46.97 -12.57 2.22
C ARG A 401 -46.32 -12.14 3.54
N LEU A 402 -45.19 -12.75 3.89
CA LEU A 402 -44.47 -12.45 5.12
C LEU A 402 -43.99 -10.98 5.17
N ALA A 403 -43.51 -10.43 4.04
CA ALA A 403 -43.14 -9.01 3.97
C ALA A 403 -44.34 -8.09 4.25
N CYS A 404 -45.51 -8.39 3.67
CA CYS A 404 -46.74 -7.63 3.91
C CYS A 404 -47.24 -7.78 5.35
N ASP A 405 -47.17 -8.97 5.94
CA ASP A 405 -47.58 -9.22 7.32
C ASP A 405 -46.65 -8.49 8.32
N LEU A 406 -45.35 -8.45 8.06
CA LEU A 406 -44.39 -7.66 8.84
C LEU A 406 -44.68 -6.15 8.75
N ALA A 407 -45.02 -5.66 7.55
CA ALA A 407 -45.43 -4.27 7.36
C ALA A 407 -46.68 -3.94 8.18
N ALA A 408 -47.71 -4.79 8.12
CA ALA A 408 -48.95 -4.63 8.88
C ALA A 408 -48.72 -4.67 10.40
N LEU A 409 -47.87 -5.60 10.89
CA LEU A 409 -47.48 -5.68 12.30
C LEU A 409 -46.70 -4.44 12.78
N ARG A 410 -45.95 -3.80 11.88
CA ARG A 410 -45.21 -2.55 12.12
C ARG A 410 -46.03 -1.29 11.88
N GLY A 411 -47.29 -1.41 11.46
CA GLY A 411 -48.17 -0.27 11.16
C GLY A 411 -47.78 0.51 9.90
N LEU A 412 -47.02 -0.11 9.00
CA LEU A 412 -46.56 0.48 7.74
C LEU A 412 -47.63 0.34 6.63
N PRO A 413 -47.72 1.30 5.70
CA PRO A 413 -48.68 1.25 4.58
C PRO A 413 -48.34 0.19 3.52
N ALA A 414 -47.06 -0.16 3.38
CA ALA A 414 -46.53 -1.12 2.41
C ALA A 414 -45.22 -1.75 2.94
N PRO A 415 -44.77 -2.92 2.42
CA PRO A 415 -43.49 -3.50 2.80
C PRO A 415 -42.32 -2.64 2.33
N GLY A 416 -41.49 -2.18 3.29
CA GLY A 416 -40.23 -1.48 3.02
C GLY A 416 -39.07 -2.43 2.74
N ARG A 417 -37.88 -1.85 2.52
CA ARG A 417 -36.62 -2.61 2.35
C ARG A 417 -36.37 -3.54 3.54
N GLY A 418 -36.65 -3.08 4.76
CA GLY A 418 -36.47 -3.86 5.98
C GLY A 418 -37.29 -5.15 5.97
N GLU A 419 -38.60 -5.02 5.82
CA GLU A 419 -39.59 -6.12 5.80
C GLU A 419 -39.26 -7.13 4.69
N LEU A 420 -38.89 -6.62 3.51
CA LEU A 420 -38.55 -7.45 2.36
C LEU A 420 -37.29 -8.28 2.60
N LEU A 421 -36.22 -7.68 3.13
CA LEU A 421 -35.00 -8.41 3.49
C LEU A 421 -35.23 -9.43 4.62
N GLU A 422 -36.14 -9.15 5.56
CA GLU A 422 -36.53 -10.12 6.60
C GLU A 422 -37.16 -11.36 5.95
N ALA A 423 -38.21 -11.13 5.17
CA ALA A 423 -38.98 -12.21 4.58
C ALA A 423 -38.12 -13.05 3.63
N VAL A 424 -37.26 -12.40 2.84
CA VAL A 424 -36.28 -13.06 1.97
C VAL A 424 -35.30 -13.91 2.80
N THR A 425 -34.73 -13.37 3.88
CA THR A 425 -33.79 -14.12 4.73
C THR A 425 -34.47 -15.29 5.42
N THR A 426 -35.71 -15.13 5.89
CA THR A 426 -36.50 -16.18 6.54
C THR A 426 -36.90 -17.29 5.57
N VAL A 427 -37.52 -16.96 4.43
CA VAL A 427 -38.13 -17.95 3.52
C VAL A 427 -37.13 -18.53 2.53
N LEU A 428 -36.28 -17.68 1.93
CA LEU A 428 -35.29 -18.10 0.92
C LEU A 428 -33.92 -18.42 1.53
N GLY A 429 -33.55 -17.80 2.65
CA GLY A 429 -32.28 -18.03 3.35
C GLY A 429 -32.31 -19.17 4.37
N GLN A 430 -33.47 -19.43 4.99
CA GLN A 430 -33.74 -20.59 5.86
C GLN A 430 -32.77 -20.76 7.05
N GLY A 431 -32.03 -19.71 7.41
CA GLY A 431 -31.03 -19.74 8.48
C GLY A 431 -29.69 -20.40 8.12
N GLU A 432 -29.45 -20.74 6.84
CA GLU A 432 -28.18 -21.34 6.39
C GLU A 432 -27.18 -20.25 5.91
N PRO A 433 -26.12 -19.91 6.70
CA PRO A 433 -25.18 -18.85 6.33
C PRO A 433 -24.21 -19.27 5.20
N LEU A 434 -24.02 -20.57 4.99
CA LEU A 434 -23.11 -21.13 3.99
C LEU A 434 -23.90 -21.83 2.88
N GLY A 435 -23.36 -21.84 1.65
CA GLY A 435 -24.09 -22.36 0.49
C GLY A 435 -25.27 -21.46 0.11
N ARG A 436 -26.50 -21.81 0.55
CA ARG A 436 -27.75 -21.11 0.18
C ARG A 436 -27.72 -19.64 0.56
N GLY A 437 -27.22 -19.28 1.75
CA GLY A 437 -27.03 -17.89 2.17
C GLY A 437 -26.08 -17.08 1.26
N ARG A 438 -24.99 -17.68 0.76
CA ARG A 438 -24.08 -17.00 -0.19
C ARG A 438 -24.70 -16.80 -1.57
N ALA A 439 -25.45 -17.78 -2.06
CA ALA A 439 -26.20 -17.65 -3.31
C ALA A 439 -27.32 -16.59 -3.19
N LEU A 440 -27.98 -16.53 -2.03
CA LEU A 440 -28.96 -15.49 -1.73
C LEU A 440 -28.33 -14.09 -1.65
N ALA A 441 -27.15 -13.95 -1.04
CA ALA A 441 -26.43 -12.67 -1.00
C ALA A 441 -26.09 -12.15 -2.42
N ARG A 442 -25.61 -13.03 -3.32
CA ARG A 442 -25.37 -12.70 -4.74
C ARG A 442 -26.66 -12.39 -5.50
N ALA A 443 -27.74 -13.10 -5.22
CA ALA A 443 -29.05 -12.82 -5.81
C ALA A 443 -29.59 -11.46 -5.37
N LEU A 444 -29.43 -11.11 -4.09
CA LEU A 444 -29.76 -9.80 -3.53
C LEU A 444 -28.95 -8.71 -4.22
N GLU A 445 -27.63 -8.83 -4.31
CA GLU A 445 -26.77 -7.89 -5.04
C GLU A 445 -27.25 -7.66 -6.49
N ALA A 446 -27.49 -8.74 -7.25
CA ALA A 446 -27.95 -8.65 -8.64
C ALA A 446 -29.34 -8.01 -8.82
N VAL A 447 -30.26 -8.17 -7.86
CA VAL A 447 -31.67 -7.75 -7.98
C VAL A 447 -31.95 -6.42 -7.27
N PHE A 448 -31.20 -6.09 -6.22
CA PHE A 448 -31.41 -4.89 -5.39
C PHE A 448 -30.42 -3.76 -5.72
N VAL A 449 -29.20 -4.09 -6.17
CA VAL A 449 -28.23 -3.09 -6.67
C VAL A 449 -28.37 -2.94 -8.17
N GLY A 450 -28.23 -4.04 -8.92
CA GLY A 450 -28.25 -4.03 -10.38
C GLY A 450 -27.04 -3.31 -11.02
N THR A 451 -26.94 -3.38 -12.34
CA THR A 451 -25.77 -2.89 -13.11
C THR A 451 -26.12 -1.72 -14.05
N ALA A 452 -27.21 -1.00 -13.77
CA ALA A 452 -27.65 0.11 -14.59
C ALA A 452 -26.60 1.24 -14.61
N ARG A 453 -26.37 1.81 -15.79
CA ARG A 453 -25.42 2.89 -16.03
C ARG A 453 -26.14 4.09 -16.62
N GLY A 454 -25.83 5.27 -16.11
CA GLY A 454 -26.34 6.51 -16.69
C GLY A 454 -25.58 6.92 -17.94
N ARG A 455 -26.12 7.95 -18.61
CA ARG A 455 -25.60 8.52 -19.84
C ARG A 455 -25.82 10.03 -19.81
N ILE A 456 -24.83 10.79 -20.24
CA ILE A 456 -24.92 12.25 -20.33
C ILE A 456 -25.46 12.65 -21.71
N SER A 457 -26.19 13.76 -21.77
CA SER A 457 -26.55 14.43 -23.03
C SER A 457 -25.32 14.60 -23.95
N PRO A 458 -25.45 14.34 -25.27
CA PRO A 458 -24.41 14.63 -26.27
C PRO A 458 -24.02 16.11 -26.35
N HIS A 459 -24.82 17.00 -25.77
CA HIS A 459 -24.60 18.45 -25.75
C HIS A 459 -23.75 18.93 -24.55
N ALA A 460 -23.46 18.07 -23.58
CA ALA A 460 -22.60 18.42 -22.46
C ALA A 460 -21.12 18.59 -22.89
N PRO A 461 -20.40 19.60 -22.39
CA PRO A 461 -18.99 19.79 -22.69
C PRO A 461 -18.16 18.65 -22.10
N ARG A 462 -17.26 18.09 -22.92
CA ARG A 462 -16.31 17.04 -22.53
C ARG A 462 -14.89 17.60 -22.59
N SER A 463 -14.04 17.26 -21.61
CA SER A 463 -12.62 17.63 -21.65
C SER A 463 -11.96 17.04 -22.89
N GLY A 464 -11.16 17.82 -23.63
CA GLY A 464 -10.59 17.40 -24.92
C GLY A 464 -9.79 16.08 -24.85
N LEU A 465 -9.21 15.76 -23.69
CA LEU A 465 -8.49 14.52 -23.46
C LEU A 465 -9.39 13.27 -23.54
N GLY A 466 -10.63 13.33 -23.03
CA GLY A 466 -11.56 12.19 -23.02
C GLY A 466 -11.87 11.67 -24.44
N PRO A 467 -12.43 12.51 -25.34
CA PRO A 467 -12.65 12.15 -26.74
C PRO A 467 -11.36 11.82 -27.50
N SER A 468 -10.22 12.45 -27.19
CA SER A 468 -8.93 12.09 -27.79
C SER A 468 -8.51 10.65 -27.43
N VAL A 469 -8.67 10.26 -26.17
CA VAL A 469 -8.37 8.90 -25.70
C VAL A 469 -9.36 7.89 -26.28
N GLU A 470 -10.66 8.19 -26.28
CA GLU A 470 -11.67 7.33 -26.89
C GLU A 470 -11.43 7.10 -28.40
N ALA A 471 -10.96 8.12 -29.12
CA ALA A 471 -10.56 8.00 -30.52
C ALA A 471 -9.31 7.13 -30.70
N GLU A 472 -8.25 7.31 -29.90
CA GLU A 472 -7.05 6.45 -29.95
C GLU A 472 -7.38 4.99 -29.57
N LEU A 473 -8.23 4.75 -28.56
CA LEU A 473 -8.69 3.41 -28.17
C LEU A 473 -9.51 2.74 -29.28
N ALA A 474 -10.36 3.49 -29.98
CA ALA A 474 -11.11 3.00 -31.14
C ALA A 474 -10.17 2.63 -32.29
N GLU A 475 -9.17 3.45 -32.60
CA GLU A 475 -8.17 3.17 -33.63
C GLU A 475 -7.37 1.89 -33.32
N LEU A 476 -6.96 1.73 -32.05
CA LEU A 476 -6.15 0.59 -31.58
C LEU A 476 -6.96 -0.67 -31.23
N ARG A 477 -8.30 -0.62 -31.38
CA ARG A 477 -9.25 -1.72 -31.11
C ARG A 477 -9.19 -2.26 -29.67
N LEU A 478 -9.06 -1.34 -28.72
CA LEU A 478 -9.06 -1.61 -27.28
C LEU A 478 -10.49 -1.41 -26.69
N PRO A 479 -10.81 -1.96 -25.50
CA PRO A 479 -12.11 -1.76 -24.83
C PRO A 479 -12.48 -0.27 -24.67
N ARG A 480 -13.78 0.03 -24.77
CA ARG A 480 -14.36 1.38 -24.84
C ARG A 480 -15.52 1.52 -23.84
N PRO A 481 -16.10 2.72 -23.61
CA PRO A 481 -17.27 2.89 -22.76
C PRO A 481 -18.42 1.89 -23.00
N ASP A 482 -18.65 1.54 -24.26
CA ASP A 482 -19.71 0.61 -24.71
C ASP A 482 -19.38 -0.88 -24.50
N ASP A 483 -18.13 -1.20 -24.12
CA ASP A 483 -17.58 -2.56 -23.97
C ASP A 483 -16.77 -2.62 -22.65
N PRO A 484 -17.45 -2.67 -21.48
CA PRO A 484 -16.82 -2.53 -20.18
C PRO A 484 -16.27 -3.83 -19.60
N ASP A 485 -16.47 -4.96 -20.28
CA ASP A 485 -16.04 -6.28 -19.81
C ASP A 485 -14.51 -6.36 -19.67
N ARG A 486 -14.06 -7.06 -18.62
CA ARG A 486 -12.64 -7.21 -18.30
C ARG A 486 -11.93 -7.98 -19.43
N ARG A 487 -10.85 -7.41 -19.97
CA ARG A 487 -10.11 -8.01 -21.09
C ARG A 487 -8.62 -8.13 -20.81
N ASP A 488 -8.15 -9.37 -20.73
CA ASP A 488 -6.73 -9.69 -20.71
C ASP A 488 -6.16 -9.64 -22.15
N LEU A 489 -4.97 -9.05 -22.30
CA LEU A 489 -4.23 -8.91 -23.56
C LEU A 489 -2.77 -9.32 -23.36
N ARG A 490 -2.18 -9.92 -24.39
CA ARG A 490 -0.73 -10.10 -24.53
C ARG A 490 -0.26 -9.32 -25.75
N LEU A 491 0.82 -8.55 -25.61
CA LEU A 491 1.38 -7.68 -26.63
C LEU A 491 2.83 -8.07 -26.90
N ASP A 492 3.29 -7.95 -28.15
CA ASP A 492 4.70 -8.11 -28.53
C ASP A 492 5.23 -6.80 -29.17
N PRO A 493 5.52 -5.74 -28.37
CA PRO A 493 5.74 -4.39 -28.86
C PRO A 493 6.88 -4.25 -29.89
N LEU A 494 7.93 -5.07 -29.75
CA LEU A 494 9.11 -5.08 -30.63
C LEU A 494 8.88 -5.80 -31.97
N ARG A 495 7.79 -6.58 -32.10
CA ARG A 495 7.49 -7.37 -33.31
C ARG A 495 6.31 -6.82 -34.10
N SER A 496 5.37 -6.17 -33.43
CA SER A 496 4.12 -5.69 -34.01
C SER A 496 4.01 -4.17 -33.82
N PRO A 497 4.07 -3.36 -34.90
CA PRO A 497 3.92 -1.90 -34.79
C PRO A 497 2.59 -1.46 -34.17
N LEU A 498 1.53 -2.27 -34.33
CA LEU A 498 0.22 -2.01 -33.75
C LEU A 498 0.23 -2.26 -32.24
N ASP A 499 0.89 -3.33 -31.78
CA ASP A 499 1.01 -3.62 -30.34
C ASP A 499 2.02 -2.69 -29.66
N GLY A 500 3.02 -2.19 -30.38
CA GLY A 500 3.86 -1.08 -29.93
C GLY A 500 3.06 0.21 -29.68
N ARG A 501 2.11 0.57 -30.57
CA ARG A 501 1.20 1.70 -30.33
C ARG A 501 0.25 1.47 -29.15
N ARG A 502 -0.24 0.24 -28.96
CA ARG A 502 -1.05 -0.14 -27.78
C ARG A 502 -0.27 0.01 -26.49
N GLU A 503 0.94 -0.55 -26.41
CA GLU A 503 1.82 -0.44 -25.25
C GLU A 503 2.06 1.04 -24.89
N VAL A 504 2.40 1.89 -25.87
CA VAL A 504 2.59 3.34 -25.66
C VAL A 504 1.35 4.01 -25.06
N LEU A 505 0.14 3.73 -25.57
CA LEU A 505 -1.09 4.32 -25.02
C LEU A 505 -1.36 3.80 -23.60
N LEU A 506 -1.21 2.51 -23.35
CA LEU A 506 -1.42 1.92 -22.02
C LEU A 506 -0.44 2.50 -20.99
N GLN A 507 0.83 2.66 -21.35
CA GLN A 507 1.85 3.31 -20.49
C GLN A 507 1.50 4.79 -20.24
N ARG A 508 1.02 5.54 -21.24
CA ARG A 508 0.53 6.92 -21.05
C ARG A 508 -0.66 7.00 -20.09
N LEU A 509 -1.65 6.13 -20.26
CA LEU A 509 -2.83 6.07 -19.39
C LEU A 509 -2.46 5.64 -17.96
N LEU A 510 -1.46 4.78 -17.80
CA LEU A 510 -0.90 4.40 -16.50
C LEU A 510 -0.20 5.60 -15.82
N VAL A 511 0.67 6.33 -16.54
CA VAL A 511 1.36 7.53 -16.03
C VAL A 511 0.40 8.66 -15.68
N ILE A 512 -0.66 8.85 -16.46
CA ILE A 512 -1.75 9.79 -16.15
C ILE A 512 -2.55 9.34 -14.91
N GLY A 513 -2.41 8.08 -14.49
CA GLY A 513 -3.16 7.50 -13.38
C GLY A 513 -4.61 7.17 -13.73
N ALA A 514 -4.96 7.07 -15.02
CA ALA A 514 -6.34 6.92 -15.50
C ALA A 514 -7.01 5.58 -15.13
N SER A 515 -6.28 4.63 -14.52
CA SER A 515 -6.81 3.37 -13.99
C SER A 515 -7.53 2.47 -15.01
N TYR A 516 -7.15 2.58 -16.29
CA TYR A 516 -7.75 1.81 -17.40
C TYR A 516 -7.13 0.41 -17.58
N GLY A 517 -5.86 0.22 -17.22
CA GLY A 517 -5.14 -1.02 -17.44
C GLY A 517 -4.09 -1.32 -16.36
N GLU A 518 -4.03 -2.58 -15.95
CA GLU A 518 -3.08 -3.14 -15.00
C GLU A 518 -2.06 -4.02 -15.77
N PRO A 519 -0.74 -3.81 -15.59
CA PRO A 519 0.27 -4.71 -16.14
C PRO A 519 0.28 -6.03 -15.34
N LEU A 520 0.46 -7.15 -16.03
CA LEU A 520 0.54 -8.48 -15.42
C LEU A 520 1.91 -9.10 -15.68
N ASP A 521 2.47 -9.74 -14.65
CA ASP A 521 3.76 -10.41 -14.76
C ASP A 521 3.74 -11.56 -15.77
N VAL A 522 4.86 -11.70 -16.48
CA VAL A 522 5.08 -12.74 -17.49
C VAL A 522 6.29 -13.56 -17.07
N ALA A 523 6.04 -14.72 -16.46
CA ALA A 523 7.08 -15.69 -16.16
C ALA A 523 7.79 -16.11 -17.46
N SER A 524 9.11 -15.90 -17.51
CA SER A 524 9.95 -16.39 -18.60
C SER A 524 10.37 -17.84 -18.35
N THR A 525 10.33 -18.67 -19.39
CA THR A 525 10.84 -20.03 -19.32
C THR A 525 12.36 -20.04 -19.50
N GLY A 526 13.10 -19.77 -18.42
CA GLY A 526 14.56 -19.67 -18.37
C GLY A 526 15.10 -18.24 -18.35
N ASP A 527 16.42 -18.10 -18.43
CA ASP A 527 17.19 -16.86 -18.19
C ASP A 527 17.01 -15.75 -19.27
N GLY A 528 16.03 -15.90 -20.17
CA GLY A 528 15.71 -14.91 -21.19
C GLY A 528 14.64 -13.93 -20.73
N THR A 529 14.85 -12.63 -20.94
CA THR A 529 13.84 -11.60 -20.66
C THR A 529 12.58 -11.81 -21.51
N ALA A 530 11.40 -11.65 -20.91
CA ALA A 530 10.13 -11.78 -21.61
C ALA A 530 9.97 -10.65 -22.65
N LEU A 531 10.04 -10.99 -23.94
CA LEU A 531 9.97 -10.03 -25.06
C LEU A 531 8.58 -9.43 -25.33
N GLY A 532 7.57 -9.83 -24.56
CA GLY A 532 6.19 -9.39 -24.70
C GLY A 532 5.54 -9.13 -23.34
N THR A 533 4.67 -8.12 -23.30
CA THR A 533 3.96 -7.67 -22.09
C THR A 533 2.59 -8.32 -21.99
N ARG A 534 2.05 -8.45 -20.77
CA ARG A 534 0.66 -8.82 -20.52
C ARG A 534 -0.03 -7.69 -19.77
N TRP A 535 -1.27 -7.41 -20.16
CA TRP A 535 -2.10 -6.35 -19.61
C TRP A 535 -3.50 -6.88 -19.33
N ARG A 536 -4.18 -6.21 -18.42
CA ARG A 536 -5.58 -6.44 -18.08
C ARG A 536 -6.30 -5.11 -18.10
N LEU A 537 -7.29 -4.98 -18.98
CA LEU A 537 -7.99 -3.73 -19.24
C LEU A 537 -9.42 -3.76 -18.69
N THR A 538 -9.90 -2.64 -18.18
CA THR A 538 -11.29 -2.48 -17.70
C THR A 538 -11.72 -1.01 -17.78
N TRP A 539 -12.86 -0.74 -18.39
CA TRP A 539 -13.42 0.62 -18.44
C TRP A 539 -14.36 0.86 -17.24
N THR A 540 -13.80 1.46 -16.18
CA THR A 540 -14.57 1.85 -14.98
C THR A 540 -15.01 3.32 -15.04
N PRO A 541 -16.06 3.74 -14.31
CA PRO A 541 -16.48 5.15 -14.25
C PRO A 541 -15.43 6.12 -13.68
N SER A 542 -14.36 5.63 -13.04
CA SER A 542 -13.22 6.47 -12.66
C SER A 542 -12.32 6.85 -13.83
N VAL A 543 -12.33 6.10 -14.94
CA VAL A 543 -11.50 6.39 -16.12
C VAL A 543 -11.87 7.74 -16.75
N PRO A 544 -13.15 8.04 -17.12
CA PRO A 544 -13.53 9.36 -17.63
C PRO A 544 -13.16 10.51 -16.68
N ALA A 545 -13.49 10.38 -15.39
CA ALA A 545 -13.24 11.43 -14.40
C ALA A 545 -11.74 11.77 -14.26
N ARG A 546 -10.88 10.75 -14.26
CA ARG A 546 -9.42 10.94 -14.19
C ARG A 546 -8.85 11.50 -15.49
N LEU A 547 -9.45 11.19 -16.65
CA LEU A 547 -9.10 11.84 -17.92
C LEU A 547 -9.51 13.31 -17.94
N ASP A 548 -10.67 13.68 -17.39
CA ASP A 548 -11.08 15.08 -17.32
C ASP A 548 -10.12 15.91 -16.45
N LEU A 549 -9.76 15.41 -15.26
CA LEU A 549 -8.73 16.01 -14.39
C LEU A 549 -7.37 16.15 -15.08
N ALA A 550 -6.92 15.09 -15.76
CA ALA A 550 -5.65 15.10 -16.47
C ALA A 550 -5.65 16.04 -17.69
N GLY A 551 -6.82 16.43 -18.19
CA GLY A 551 -6.99 17.38 -19.29
C GLY A 551 -6.31 18.72 -19.06
N VAL A 552 -6.18 19.18 -17.81
CA VAL A 552 -5.41 20.39 -17.44
C VAL A 552 -3.96 20.31 -17.88
N ARG A 553 -3.38 19.09 -17.92
CA ARG A 553 -1.99 18.84 -18.30
C ARG A 553 -1.82 18.55 -19.80
N GLY A 554 -2.91 18.44 -20.56
CA GLY A 554 -2.89 18.25 -22.00
C GLY A 554 -4.18 17.69 -22.59
N VAL A 555 -4.49 18.07 -23.83
CA VAL A 555 -5.70 17.64 -24.55
C VAL A 555 -5.55 16.32 -25.31
N THR A 556 -4.39 15.67 -25.22
CA THR A 556 -4.07 14.35 -25.81
C THR A 556 -3.32 13.48 -24.81
N ALA A 557 -3.38 12.15 -24.95
CA ALA A 557 -2.72 11.23 -24.02
C ALA A 557 -1.20 11.45 -23.96
N ALA A 558 -0.58 11.88 -25.06
CA ALA A 558 0.83 12.25 -25.09
C ALA A 558 1.13 13.50 -24.24
N GLN A 559 0.35 14.57 -24.42
CA GLN A 559 0.54 15.82 -23.70
C GLN A 559 0.25 15.66 -22.20
N ALA A 560 -0.86 15.00 -21.84
CA ALA A 560 -1.23 14.81 -20.44
C ALA A 560 -0.23 13.93 -19.67
N ALA A 561 0.34 12.90 -20.31
CA ALA A 561 1.43 12.11 -19.73
C ALA A 561 2.71 12.96 -19.58
N ALA A 562 3.08 13.74 -20.60
CA ALA A 562 4.24 14.62 -20.54
C ALA A 562 4.12 15.70 -19.45
N GLY A 563 2.96 16.38 -19.38
CA GLY A 563 2.67 17.37 -18.35
C GLY A 563 2.61 16.78 -16.94
N THR A 564 2.19 15.52 -16.80
CA THR A 564 2.24 14.80 -15.51
C THR A 564 3.68 14.50 -15.09
N LEU A 565 4.50 13.90 -15.96
CA LEU A 565 5.92 13.63 -15.66
C LEU A 565 6.73 14.91 -15.42
N ALA A 566 6.45 15.98 -16.17
CA ALA A 566 7.09 17.29 -15.96
C ALA A 566 6.63 17.97 -14.66
N ALA A 567 5.39 17.76 -14.21
CA ALA A 567 4.94 18.21 -12.90
C ALA A 567 5.65 17.44 -11.78
N THR A 568 5.78 16.11 -11.89
CA THR A 568 6.54 15.29 -10.94
C THR A 568 8.01 15.73 -10.87
N ALA A 569 8.69 15.92 -12.00
CA ALA A 569 10.08 16.40 -12.04
C ALA A 569 10.27 17.77 -11.35
N ARG A 570 9.32 18.70 -11.51
CA ARG A 570 9.36 20.01 -10.82
C ARG A 570 9.15 19.89 -9.31
N HIS A 571 8.35 18.92 -8.86
CA HIS A 571 8.14 18.66 -7.44
C HIS A 571 9.42 18.07 -6.81
N GLU A 572 10.00 17.03 -7.42
CA GLU A 572 11.30 16.45 -7.02
C GLU A 572 12.41 17.52 -6.93
N ALA A 573 12.45 18.45 -7.90
CA ALA A 573 13.40 19.56 -7.89
C ALA A 573 13.16 20.58 -6.76
N ALA A 574 11.90 20.76 -6.33
CA ALA A 574 11.56 21.66 -5.22
C ALA A 574 11.89 21.06 -3.84
N GLU A 575 11.92 19.72 -3.72
CA GLU A 575 12.19 19.01 -2.47
C GLU A 575 13.70 18.81 -2.17
N GLY A 576 14.59 19.32 -3.04
CA GLY A 576 16.04 19.24 -2.87
C GLY A 576 16.79 18.64 -4.07
N GLY A 577 16.06 18.18 -5.09
CA GLY A 577 16.61 17.54 -6.28
C GLY A 577 16.21 16.07 -6.38
N PRO A 578 16.10 15.51 -7.60
CA PRO A 578 15.63 14.15 -7.80
C PRO A 578 16.68 13.12 -7.34
N THR A 579 16.22 12.09 -6.62
CA THR A 579 17.03 10.94 -6.21
C THR A 579 17.33 9.99 -7.39
N PRO A 580 18.38 9.15 -7.33
CA PRO A 580 18.67 8.14 -8.35
C PRO A 580 17.44 7.29 -8.76
N ALA A 581 16.72 6.73 -7.79
CA ALA A 581 15.49 5.98 -8.01
C ALA A 581 14.39 6.78 -8.73
N GLN A 582 14.19 8.06 -8.39
CA GLN A 582 13.25 8.95 -9.07
C GLN A 582 13.67 9.23 -10.52
N ILE A 583 14.96 9.49 -10.78
CA ILE A 583 15.48 9.68 -12.14
C ILE A 583 15.28 8.42 -12.99
N LEU A 584 15.60 7.23 -12.47
CA LEU A 584 15.42 5.96 -13.18
C LEU A 584 13.96 5.65 -13.46
N THR A 585 13.07 5.94 -12.51
CA THR A 585 11.61 5.80 -12.66
C THR A 585 11.09 6.77 -13.74
N GLY A 586 11.46 8.04 -13.65
CA GLY A 586 11.05 9.09 -14.60
C GLY A 586 11.58 8.85 -16.02
N LEU A 587 12.84 8.44 -16.16
CA LEU A 587 13.45 8.08 -17.45
C LEU A 587 12.77 6.86 -18.06
N THR A 588 12.50 5.82 -17.26
CA THR A 588 11.78 4.62 -17.72
C THR A 588 10.35 4.97 -18.18
N ALA A 589 9.63 5.79 -17.42
CA ALA A 589 8.28 6.24 -17.77
C ALA A 589 8.28 7.07 -19.07
N ALA A 590 9.17 8.07 -19.19
CA ALA A 590 9.29 8.88 -20.40
C ALA A 590 9.63 8.03 -21.65
N ALA A 591 10.55 7.08 -21.50
CA ALA A 591 10.96 6.17 -22.57
C ALA A 591 9.82 5.25 -23.03
N ARG A 592 9.06 4.67 -22.09
CA ARG A 592 7.87 3.82 -22.35
C ARG A 592 6.70 4.59 -22.93
N CYS A 593 6.44 5.81 -22.48
CA CYS A 593 5.38 6.69 -23.03
C CYS A 593 5.73 7.29 -24.40
N GLY A 594 6.95 7.09 -24.91
CA GLY A 594 7.37 7.64 -26.20
C GLY A 594 7.55 9.15 -26.19
N LEU A 595 8.11 9.71 -25.11
CA LEU A 595 8.23 11.15 -24.87
C LEU A 595 9.71 11.59 -24.95
N SER A 596 10.23 11.76 -26.16
CA SER A 596 11.66 11.98 -26.43
C SER A 596 12.27 13.16 -25.67
N GLU A 597 11.59 14.31 -25.62
CA GLU A 597 12.10 15.51 -24.95
C GLU A 597 12.32 15.29 -23.44
N LEU A 598 11.46 14.48 -22.80
CA LEU A 598 11.61 14.10 -21.39
C LEU A 598 12.65 13.00 -21.19
N VAL A 599 12.86 12.12 -22.18
CA VAL A 599 13.99 11.16 -22.16
C VAL A 599 15.31 11.93 -22.20
N ASP A 600 15.45 12.91 -23.09
CA ASP A 600 16.67 13.72 -23.21
C ASP A 600 16.92 14.55 -21.93
N ALA A 601 15.88 15.13 -21.32
CA ALA A 601 15.98 15.83 -20.03
C ALA A 601 16.39 14.91 -18.87
N ARG A 602 15.74 13.75 -18.72
CA ARG A 602 16.08 12.79 -17.65
C ARG A 602 17.44 12.11 -17.86
N LEU A 603 17.92 11.96 -19.10
CA LEU A 603 19.29 11.52 -19.39
C LEU A 603 20.34 12.55 -18.92
N TYR A 604 20.05 13.85 -19.04
CA TYR A 604 20.91 14.91 -18.53
C TYR A 604 20.99 14.89 -16.99
N GLU A 605 19.85 14.76 -16.31
CA GLU A 605 19.79 14.57 -14.85
C GLU A 605 20.54 13.30 -14.41
N ALA A 606 20.34 12.20 -15.13
CA ALA A 606 21.02 10.92 -14.88
C ALA A 606 22.56 11.06 -14.93
N SER A 607 23.09 11.80 -15.91
CA SER A 607 24.53 12.06 -16.01
C SER A 607 25.08 12.95 -14.89
N ALA A 608 24.26 13.82 -14.30
CA ALA A 608 24.67 14.70 -13.22
C ALA A 608 24.62 14.03 -11.82
N VAL A 609 23.69 13.08 -11.61
CA VAL A 609 23.37 12.56 -10.27
C VAL A 609 23.84 11.12 -10.05
N LEU A 610 23.61 10.22 -11.02
CA LEU A 610 23.88 8.78 -10.84
C LEU A 610 25.36 8.46 -10.56
N PRO A 611 26.37 9.06 -11.22
CA PRO A 611 27.77 8.69 -11.00
C PRO A 611 28.26 8.87 -9.56
N ASP A 612 27.70 9.83 -8.81
CA ASP A 612 28.19 10.18 -7.47
C ASP A 612 27.30 9.71 -6.32
N SER A 613 26.02 9.38 -6.58
CA SER A 613 25.03 9.10 -5.53
C SER A 613 24.31 7.76 -5.63
N ALA A 614 24.29 7.10 -6.79
CA ALA A 614 23.58 5.84 -6.97
C ALA A 614 24.36 4.64 -6.39
N ASP A 615 23.63 3.64 -5.88
CA ASP A 615 24.20 2.38 -5.43
C ASP A 615 24.46 1.39 -6.58
N LEU A 616 25.05 0.22 -6.31
CA LEU A 616 25.36 -0.74 -7.37
C LEU A 616 24.10 -1.29 -8.07
N PRO A 617 23.04 -1.75 -7.35
CA PRO A 617 21.76 -2.09 -7.97
C PRO A 617 21.18 -1.00 -8.89
N GLU A 618 21.13 0.25 -8.43
CA GLU A 618 20.63 1.39 -9.20
C GLU A 618 21.49 1.65 -10.45
N LEU A 619 22.82 1.58 -10.33
CA LEU A 619 23.75 1.73 -11.46
C LEU A 619 23.56 0.62 -12.50
N LEU A 620 23.29 -0.62 -12.09
CA LEU A 620 23.02 -1.72 -13.02
C LEU A 620 21.64 -1.58 -13.70
N GLN A 621 20.61 -1.14 -12.96
CA GLN A 621 19.31 -0.80 -13.52
C GLN A 621 19.42 0.34 -14.56
N ALA A 622 20.26 1.35 -14.27
CA ALA A 622 20.60 2.41 -15.21
C ALA A 622 21.24 1.83 -16.47
N LEU A 623 22.27 0.98 -16.34
CA LEU A 623 22.97 0.38 -17.46
C LEU A 623 22.05 -0.46 -18.37
N ASP A 624 21.09 -1.20 -17.81
CA ASP A 624 20.10 -1.95 -18.61
C ASP A 624 19.10 -1.04 -19.33
N LEU A 625 18.67 0.06 -18.68
CA LEU A 625 17.81 1.07 -19.28
C LEU A 625 18.54 1.79 -20.43
N LEU A 626 19.80 2.19 -20.23
CA LEU A 626 20.65 2.82 -21.24
C LEU A 626 20.96 1.87 -22.40
N GLU A 627 21.18 0.59 -22.16
CA GLU A 627 21.39 -0.40 -23.21
C GLU A 627 20.09 -0.66 -24.00
N GLY A 628 18.93 -0.70 -23.34
CA GLY A 628 17.62 -0.76 -23.99
C GLY A 628 17.33 0.46 -24.86
N LEU A 629 17.69 1.67 -24.40
CA LEU A 629 17.67 2.90 -25.20
C LEU A 629 18.64 2.78 -26.38
N ARG A 630 19.90 2.40 -26.17
CA ARG A 630 20.92 2.25 -27.22
C ARG A 630 20.49 1.27 -28.32
N ARG A 631 19.82 0.18 -27.97
CA ARG A 631 19.23 -0.80 -28.91
C ARG A 631 17.90 -0.36 -29.54
N GLY A 632 17.31 0.75 -29.09
CA GLY A 632 16.02 1.24 -29.58
C GLY A 632 14.82 0.38 -29.15
N HIS A 633 14.93 -0.32 -28.02
CA HIS A 633 13.83 -1.13 -27.47
C HIS A 633 12.69 -0.27 -26.91
N TYR A 634 12.93 1.01 -26.63
CA TYR A 634 11.92 1.95 -26.15
C TYR A 634 11.43 2.88 -27.26
N PRO A 635 10.12 3.20 -27.33
CA PRO A 635 9.55 4.04 -28.37
C PRO A 635 10.02 5.50 -28.31
N GLY A 636 10.44 6.01 -27.14
CA GLY A 636 10.93 7.38 -26.97
C GLY A 636 12.37 7.63 -27.45
N THR A 637 13.02 6.65 -28.07
CA THR A 637 14.47 6.69 -28.35
C THR A 637 14.82 7.50 -29.60
N THR A 638 15.41 8.69 -29.42
CA THR A 638 16.03 9.48 -30.50
C THR A 638 17.45 8.99 -30.83
N GLN A 639 18.01 9.43 -31.96
CA GLN A 639 19.43 9.15 -32.29
C GLN A 639 20.40 9.81 -31.29
N ASP A 640 20.01 10.96 -30.76
CA ASP A 640 20.82 11.70 -29.79
C ASP A 640 20.75 11.02 -28.41
N ALA A 641 19.56 10.60 -27.97
CA ALA A 641 19.38 9.77 -26.78
C ALA A 641 20.23 8.48 -26.83
N ARG A 642 20.30 7.79 -27.99
CA ARG A 642 21.20 6.63 -28.18
C ARG A 642 22.67 6.97 -27.98
N THR A 643 23.09 8.16 -28.42
CA THR A 643 24.48 8.62 -28.34
C THR A 643 24.84 9.01 -26.91
N THR A 644 23.98 9.79 -26.25
CA THR A 644 24.09 10.16 -24.83
C THR A 644 24.07 8.94 -23.92
N ALA A 645 23.15 8.00 -24.15
CA ALA A 645 23.10 6.75 -23.40
C ALA A 645 24.38 5.91 -23.57
N GLY A 646 24.95 5.88 -24.77
CA GLY A 646 26.24 5.23 -25.04
C GLY A 646 27.39 5.82 -24.23
N ALA A 647 27.49 7.15 -24.17
CA ALA A 647 28.53 7.85 -23.39
C ALA A 647 28.34 7.64 -21.88
N LEU A 648 27.12 7.84 -21.37
CA LEU A 648 26.80 7.65 -19.94
C LEU A 648 27.02 6.20 -19.48
N THR A 649 26.84 5.21 -20.37
CA THR A 649 27.13 3.80 -20.07
C THR A 649 28.59 3.59 -19.65
N GLU A 650 29.55 4.32 -20.22
CA GLU A 650 30.97 4.20 -19.85
C GLU A 650 31.24 4.80 -18.46
N GLU A 651 30.68 5.98 -18.19
CA GLU A 651 30.80 6.68 -16.90
C GLU A 651 30.16 5.90 -15.74
N LEU A 652 28.96 5.34 -15.94
CA LEU A 652 28.27 4.54 -14.91
C LEU A 652 28.96 3.18 -14.66
N LEU A 653 29.65 2.59 -15.65
CA LEU A 653 30.49 1.41 -15.42
C LEU A 653 31.71 1.76 -14.53
N GLU A 654 32.34 2.92 -14.72
CA GLU A 654 33.41 3.36 -13.82
C GLU A 654 32.89 3.68 -12.41
N ALA A 655 31.70 4.28 -12.29
CA ALA A 655 31.02 4.50 -11.01
C ALA A 655 30.71 3.17 -10.29
N ALA A 656 30.20 2.17 -11.00
CA ALA A 656 29.92 0.84 -10.47
C ALA A 656 31.18 0.16 -9.94
N VAL A 657 32.31 0.21 -10.66
CA VAL A 657 33.59 -0.33 -10.16
C VAL A 657 34.11 0.45 -8.94
N ARG A 658 33.83 1.76 -8.86
CA ARG A 658 34.18 2.61 -7.71
C ARG A 658 33.30 2.33 -6.47
N SER A 659 32.07 1.87 -6.62
CA SER A 659 31.16 1.59 -5.49
C SER A 659 31.45 0.26 -4.79
N LEU A 660 32.12 -0.69 -5.46
CA LEU A 660 32.39 -2.06 -4.96
C LEU A 660 32.91 -2.17 -3.52
N PRO A 661 33.84 -1.33 -3.01
CA PRO A 661 34.31 -1.43 -1.63
C PRO A 661 33.20 -1.24 -0.58
N GLY A 662 32.10 -0.56 -0.93
CA GLY A 662 30.92 -0.40 -0.07
C GLY A 662 30.21 -1.73 0.25
N LEU A 663 30.35 -2.73 -0.62
CA LEU A 663 29.72 -4.05 -0.44
C LEU A 663 30.41 -4.93 0.61
N ALA A 664 31.59 -4.55 1.11
CA ALA A 664 32.38 -5.38 2.03
C ALA A 664 31.62 -5.80 3.29
N GLY A 665 30.63 -5.01 3.75
CA GLY A 665 29.79 -5.33 4.91
C GLY A 665 28.40 -5.88 4.60
N SER A 666 28.06 -6.15 3.33
CA SER A 666 26.70 -6.56 2.95
C SER A 666 26.48 -8.07 3.10
N ASP A 667 25.32 -8.47 3.62
CA ASP A 667 24.81 -9.84 3.58
C ASP A 667 23.56 -9.95 2.67
N SER A 668 23.33 -8.98 1.78
CA SER A 668 22.20 -8.97 0.84
C SER A 668 22.46 -9.87 -0.37
N GLY A 669 21.52 -10.76 -0.68
CA GLY A 669 21.54 -11.55 -1.92
C GLY A 669 21.45 -10.69 -3.19
N ALA A 670 20.80 -9.52 -3.12
CA ALA A 670 20.71 -8.59 -4.24
C ALA A 670 22.09 -8.00 -4.60
N ASP A 671 22.92 -7.70 -3.59
CA ASP A 671 24.27 -7.15 -3.80
C ASP A 671 25.24 -8.19 -4.37
N ALA A 672 25.12 -9.46 -3.96
CA ALA A 672 25.83 -10.55 -4.62
C ALA A 672 25.38 -10.71 -6.07
N GLY A 673 24.07 -10.69 -6.34
CA GLY A 673 23.53 -10.74 -7.71
C GLY A 673 24.02 -9.58 -8.57
N ALA A 674 24.07 -8.37 -8.02
CA ALA A 674 24.61 -7.19 -8.66
C ALA A 674 26.11 -7.33 -8.98
N LEU A 675 26.91 -7.85 -8.04
CA LEU A 675 28.33 -8.12 -8.27
C LEU A 675 28.56 -9.12 -9.42
N VAL A 676 27.76 -10.20 -9.49
CA VAL A 676 27.81 -11.17 -10.61
C VAL A 676 27.38 -10.51 -11.92
N ALA A 677 26.30 -9.75 -11.91
CA ALA A 677 25.78 -9.11 -13.12
C ALA A 677 26.71 -7.98 -13.64
N LEU A 678 27.52 -7.37 -12.78
CA LEU A 678 28.59 -6.46 -13.20
C LEU A 678 29.69 -7.23 -13.97
N ALA A 679 30.01 -8.47 -13.59
CA ALA A 679 31.07 -9.27 -14.23
C ALA A 679 30.80 -9.45 -15.74
N ASP A 680 29.59 -9.87 -16.11
CA ASP A 680 29.17 -10.04 -17.51
C ASP A 680 29.32 -8.75 -18.34
N ARG A 681 28.88 -7.61 -17.79
CA ARG A 681 28.97 -6.29 -18.44
C ARG A 681 30.41 -5.76 -18.55
N THR A 682 31.30 -6.15 -17.64
CA THR A 682 32.69 -5.67 -17.57
C THR A 682 33.68 -6.54 -18.34
N ALA A 683 33.43 -7.85 -18.46
CA ALA A 683 34.19 -8.79 -19.28
C ALA A 683 34.32 -8.32 -20.74
N ALA A 684 33.21 -7.81 -21.30
CA ALA A 684 33.14 -7.30 -22.67
C ALA A 684 33.94 -6.00 -22.94
N ARG A 685 34.47 -5.32 -21.90
CA ARG A 685 35.11 -4.00 -22.01
C ARG A 685 36.51 -3.89 -21.39
N HIS A 686 37.13 -5.02 -21.00
CA HIS A 686 38.50 -5.07 -20.46
C HIS A 686 38.78 -4.10 -19.29
N LEU A 687 37.84 -4.01 -18.34
CA LEU A 687 37.90 -3.07 -17.22
C LEU A 687 38.96 -3.43 -16.15
N GLY A 688 40.22 -3.12 -16.45
CA GLY A 688 41.20 -2.49 -15.55
C GLY A 688 41.63 -3.15 -14.23
N LEU A 689 42.90 -2.93 -13.87
CA LEU A 689 43.53 -3.30 -12.58
C LEU A 689 42.76 -2.87 -11.30
N ARG A 690 41.82 -1.91 -11.43
CA ARG A 690 40.97 -1.44 -10.31
C ARG A 690 39.90 -2.46 -9.94
N LEU A 691 39.30 -3.16 -10.91
CA LEU A 691 38.27 -4.16 -10.68
C LEU A 691 38.88 -5.40 -10.01
N ASP A 692 40.00 -5.91 -10.54
CA ASP A 692 40.77 -7.00 -9.94
C ASP A 692 41.15 -6.68 -8.48
N ARG A 693 41.69 -5.48 -8.21
CA ARG A 693 42.00 -5.06 -6.84
C ARG A 693 40.77 -5.03 -5.93
N ALA A 694 39.66 -4.44 -6.37
CA ALA A 694 38.44 -4.35 -5.57
C ALA A 694 37.88 -5.75 -5.27
N LEU A 695 37.85 -6.64 -6.26
CA LEU A 695 37.45 -8.04 -6.09
C LEU A 695 38.39 -8.82 -5.16
N ALA A 696 39.70 -8.56 -5.20
CA ALA A 696 40.66 -9.16 -4.26
C ALA A 696 40.44 -8.69 -2.81
N GLU A 697 40.15 -7.39 -2.62
CA GLU A 697 39.83 -6.82 -1.31
C GLU A 697 38.50 -7.39 -0.75
N LEU A 698 37.47 -7.54 -1.60
CA LEU A 698 36.20 -8.19 -1.21
C LEU A 698 36.35 -9.69 -0.93
N ALA A 699 37.12 -10.42 -1.75
CA ALA A 699 37.39 -11.84 -1.55
C ALA A 699 38.19 -12.14 -0.26
N ALA A 700 39.02 -11.18 0.20
CA ALA A 700 39.82 -11.32 1.42
C ALA A 700 39.13 -10.76 2.68
N GLY A 701 38.37 -9.67 2.57
CA GLY A 701 37.88 -8.89 3.70
C GLY A 701 36.37 -8.59 3.71
N GLY A 702 35.61 -9.05 2.71
CA GLY A 702 34.16 -8.91 2.68
C GLY A 702 33.42 -9.81 3.69
N SER A 703 32.10 -9.69 3.76
CA SER A 703 31.22 -10.63 4.45
C SER A 703 31.37 -12.05 3.88
N PRO A 704 30.96 -13.12 4.60
CA PRO A 704 30.98 -14.47 4.06
C PRO A 704 30.22 -14.59 2.72
N LEU A 705 29.09 -13.89 2.57
CA LEU A 705 28.31 -13.90 1.34
C LEU A 705 29.05 -13.21 0.18
N ILE A 706 29.59 -12.02 0.42
CA ILE A 706 30.30 -11.25 -0.62
C ILE A 706 31.67 -11.87 -0.96
N GLN A 707 32.32 -12.56 -0.02
CA GLN A 707 33.52 -13.38 -0.31
C GLN A 707 33.23 -14.46 -1.36
N GLY A 708 32.12 -15.18 -1.22
CA GLY A 708 31.70 -16.21 -2.17
C GLY A 708 31.43 -15.64 -3.57
N ALA A 709 30.66 -14.55 -3.64
CA ALA A 709 30.34 -13.88 -4.90
C ALA A 709 31.58 -13.26 -5.57
N ALA A 710 32.46 -12.61 -4.82
CA ALA A 710 33.68 -12.02 -5.36
C ALA A 710 34.63 -13.08 -5.92
N LEU A 711 34.81 -14.21 -5.23
CA LEU A 711 35.64 -15.32 -5.72
C LEU A 711 35.08 -15.97 -6.98
N ALA A 712 33.76 -16.15 -7.07
CA ALA A 712 33.11 -16.58 -8.29
C ALA A 712 33.35 -15.62 -9.46
N VAL A 713 33.19 -14.31 -9.23
CA VAL A 713 33.40 -13.27 -10.25
C VAL A 713 34.87 -13.20 -10.71
N ARG A 714 35.85 -13.45 -9.83
CA ARG A 714 37.27 -13.52 -10.23
C ARG A 714 37.53 -14.66 -11.22
N VAL A 715 36.87 -15.81 -11.08
CA VAL A 715 36.98 -16.93 -12.03
C VAL A 715 36.22 -16.64 -13.32
N LEU A 716 35.03 -16.02 -13.25
CA LEU A 716 34.29 -15.59 -14.45
C LEU A 716 35.05 -14.57 -15.31
N LEU A 717 35.92 -13.78 -14.70
CA LEU A 717 36.76 -12.77 -15.37
C LEU A 717 38.17 -13.29 -15.74
N ASP A 718 38.44 -14.59 -15.60
CA ASP A 718 39.75 -15.23 -15.87
C ASP A 718 40.91 -14.59 -15.07
N LEU A 719 40.63 -14.10 -13.86
CA LEU A 719 41.61 -13.50 -12.94
C LEU A 719 42.20 -14.51 -11.94
N ASP A 720 41.40 -15.51 -11.54
CA ASP A 720 41.77 -16.63 -10.68
C ASP A 720 41.45 -17.95 -11.40
N ASP A 721 42.27 -18.98 -11.22
CA ASP A 721 42.01 -20.31 -11.76
C ASP A 721 40.84 -21.03 -11.04
N ALA A 722 40.09 -21.82 -11.82
CA ALA A 722 38.92 -22.56 -11.37
C ALA A 722 39.25 -23.69 -10.38
N ALA A 723 40.38 -24.40 -10.54
CA ALA A 723 40.78 -25.42 -9.57
C ALA A 723 41.11 -24.79 -8.20
N GLY A 724 41.77 -23.63 -8.21
CA GLY A 724 42.01 -22.82 -7.01
C GLY A 724 40.74 -22.30 -6.31
N LEU A 725 39.61 -22.17 -7.01
CA LEU A 725 38.29 -21.91 -6.39
C LEU A 725 37.73 -23.20 -5.77
N GLY A 726 37.82 -24.32 -6.48
CA GLY A 726 37.40 -25.64 -6.01
C GLY A 726 38.08 -26.05 -4.70
N GLU A 727 39.41 -25.92 -4.62
CA GLU A 727 40.19 -26.20 -3.39
C GLU A 727 39.77 -25.30 -2.22
N ARG A 728 39.59 -23.99 -2.46
CA ARG A 728 39.13 -23.04 -1.42
C ARG A 728 37.73 -23.41 -0.91
N THR A 729 36.83 -23.84 -1.81
CA THR A 729 35.47 -24.26 -1.47
C THR A 729 35.45 -25.57 -0.67
N ALA A 730 36.28 -26.55 -1.05
CA ALA A 730 36.47 -27.78 -0.27
C ALA A 730 37.02 -27.48 1.15
N GLY A 731 37.97 -26.54 1.26
CA GLY A 731 38.48 -26.08 2.54
C GLY A 731 37.45 -25.39 3.44
N TRP A 732 36.43 -24.73 2.87
CA TRP A 732 35.30 -24.20 3.65
C TRP A 732 34.42 -25.31 4.23
N ILE A 733 34.18 -26.39 3.48
CA ILE A 733 33.42 -27.56 3.94
C ILE A 733 34.17 -28.26 5.07
N ASP A 734 35.47 -28.45 4.93
CA ASP A 734 36.30 -29.10 5.95
C ASP A 734 36.39 -28.27 7.24
N GLY A 735 36.49 -26.95 7.13
CA GLY A 735 36.50 -26.03 8.27
C GLY A 735 35.14 -25.81 8.95
N ALA A 736 34.04 -26.29 8.36
CA ALA A 736 32.67 -26.12 8.87
C ALA A 736 32.31 -27.10 10.01
N THR A 737 33.13 -27.12 11.07
CA THR A 737 32.98 -28.01 12.24
C THR A 737 32.31 -27.35 13.44
N ALA A 738 32.06 -26.04 13.41
CA ALA A 738 31.44 -25.28 14.49
C ALA A 738 30.27 -24.43 13.96
N PRO A 739 29.29 -24.02 14.80
CA PRO A 739 28.11 -23.27 14.35
C PRO A 739 28.41 -22.03 13.50
N ASP A 740 29.34 -21.17 13.95
CA ASP A 740 29.73 -19.98 13.20
C ASP A 740 30.39 -20.32 11.86
N THR A 741 31.15 -21.41 11.76
CA THR A 741 31.78 -21.83 10.51
C THR A 741 30.80 -22.53 9.56
N ARG A 742 29.76 -23.21 10.08
CA ARG A 742 28.61 -23.69 9.30
C ARG A 742 27.79 -22.53 8.71
N ARG A 743 27.45 -21.50 9.50
CA ARG A 743 26.74 -20.30 8.99
C ARG A 743 27.58 -19.53 7.96
N ALA A 744 28.89 -19.42 8.18
CA ALA A 744 29.80 -18.81 7.21
C ALA A 744 29.93 -19.64 5.91
N LEU A 745 29.91 -20.98 5.99
CA LEU A 745 29.86 -21.88 4.83
C LEU A 745 28.56 -21.65 4.03
N ALA A 746 27.41 -21.66 4.69
CA ALA A 746 26.11 -21.44 4.03
C ALA A 746 26.08 -20.11 3.27
N LYS A 747 26.49 -19.01 3.91
CA LYS A 747 26.60 -17.69 3.27
C LYS A 747 27.60 -17.65 2.11
N ARG A 748 28.79 -18.25 2.25
CA ARG A 748 29.80 -18.33 1.17
C ARG A 748 29.31 -19.13 -0.03
N LEU A 749 28.67 -20.27 0.21
CA LEU A 749 28.07 -21.08 -0.85
C LEU A 749 26.91 -20.33 -1.51
N ALA A 750 26.04 -19.67 -0.74
CA ALA A 750 24.96 -18.84 -1.28
C ALA A 750 25.50 -17.76 -2.24
N GLY A 751 26.51 -16.98 -1.82
CA GLY A 751 27.14 -15.96 -2.66
C GLY A 751 27.86 -16.52 -3.90
N LEU A 752 28.54 -17.66 -3.77
CA LEU A 752 29.20 -18.35 -4.90
C LEU A 752 28.18 -18.92 -5.88
N LEU A 753 27.08 -19.51 -5.40
CA LEU A 753 26.05 -20.14 -6.20
C LEU A 753 25.08 -19.14 -6.85
N THR A 754 25.04 -17.89 -6.39
CA THR A 754 24.47 -16.77 -7.16
C THR A 754 25.11 -16.64 -8.55
N ALA A 755 26.37 -17.07 -8.70
CA ALA A 755 27.08 -17.12 -9.98
C ALA A 755 27.04 -18.49 -10.68
N ALA A 756 26.31 -19.49 -10.16
CA ALA A 756 26.42 -20.88 -10.60
C ALA A 756 26.09 -21.09 -12.09
N GLY A 757 25.10 -20.38 -12.63
CA GLY A 757 24.72 -20.46 -14.05
C GLY A 757 25.89 -20.09 -14.98
N PRO A 758 26.40 -18.85 -14.90
CA PRO A 758 27.60 -18.44 -15.63
C PRO A 758 28.83 -19.30 -15.34
N LEU A 759 29.07 -19.70 -14.08
CA LEU A 759 30.24 -20.53 -13.71
C LEU A 759 30.21 -21.90 -14.40
N LEU A 760 29.06 -22.59 -14.39
CA LEU A 760 28.90 -23.88 -15.04
C LEU A 760 29.03 -23.80 -16.58
N GLN A 761 28.71 -22.66 -17.17
CA GLN A 761 28.91 -22.41 -18.61
C GLN A 761 30.38 -22.11 -18.95
N ALA A 762 31.09 -21.36 -18.10
CA ALA A 762 32.48 -20.95 -18.32
C ALA A 762 33.51 -22.04 -17.96
N SER A 763 33.28 -22.77 -16.86
CA SER A 763 34.18 -23.81 -16.37
C SER A 763 33.39 -24.91 -15.63
N PRO A 764 33.05 -26.03 -16.31
CA PRO A 764 32.39 -27.18 -15.69
C PRO A 764 33.16 -27.77 -14.49
N ASP A 765 34.49 -27.66 -14.52
CA ASP A 765 35.39 -28.20 -13.50
C ASP A 765 35.46 -27.33 -12.22
N ALA A 766 34.99 -26.08 -12.25
CA ALA A 766 35.03 -25.17 -11.10
C ALA A 766 34.29 -25.70 -9.86
N LEU A 767 33.24 -26.52 -10.07
CA LEU A 767 32.51 -27.19 -8.99
C LEU A 767 32.93 -28.66 -8.81
N ALA A 768 33.86 -29.20 -9.61
CA ALA A 768 34.23 -30.61 -9.53
C ALA A 768 34.85 -30.99 -8.17
N ALA A 769 35.79 -30.19 -7.66
CA ALA A 769 36.39 -30.42 -6.34
C ALA A 769 35.38 -30.26 -5.18
N LEU A 770 34.40 -29.37 -5.31
CA LEU A 770 33.25 -29.28 -4.40
C LEU A 770 32.45 -30.59 -4.43
N MET A 771 32.16 -31.11 -5.63
CA MET A 771 31.40 -32.35 -5.79
C MET A 771 32.13 -33.56 -5.21
N ASP A 772 33.40 -33.75 -5.58
CA ASP A 772 34.24 -34.84 -5.08
C ASP A 772 34.39 -34.77 -3.55
N ARG A 773 34.42 -33.56 -2.96
CA ARG A 773 34.48 -33.42 -1.50
C ARG A 773 33.18 -33.88 -0.84
N VAL A 774 32.02 -33.49 -1.34
CA VAL A 774 30.70 -33.94 -0.82
C VAL A 774 30.55 -35.47 -0.93
N ASP A 775 31.04 -36.06 -2.03
CA ASP A 775 31.05 -37.52 -2.23
C ASP A 775 32.02 -38.25 -1.31
N ALA A 776 33.10 -37.59 -0.87
CA ALA A 776 34.16 -38.16 -0.03
C ALA A 776 33.96 -37.98 1.49
N LEU A 777 33.05 -37.11 1.95
CA LEU A 777 32.75 -36.94 3.39
C LEU A 777 32.33 -38.26 4.04
N ALA A 778 32.58 -38.41 5.35
CA ALA A 778 31.95 -39.47 6.14
C ALA A 778 30.44 -39.17 6.33
N ASP A 779 29.61 -40.18 6.58
CA ASP A 779 28.16 -40.00 6.66
C ASP A 779 27.74 -39.01 7.78
N GLN A 780 28.35 -39.10 8.97
CA GLN A 780 28.09 -38.17 10.06
C GLN A 780 28.58 -36.75 9.72
N ASP A 781 29.81 -36.62 9.20
CA ASP A 781 30.36 -35.34 8.76
C ASP A 781 29.50 -34.64 7.71
N PHE A 782 28.88 -35.42 6.81
CA PHE A 782 27.92 -34.92 5.82
C PHE A 782 26.62 -34.47 6.48
N LEU A 783 26.02 -35.27 7.37
CA LEU A 783 24.77 -34.94 8.07
C LEU A 783 24.91 -33.70 8.96
N ASP A 784 26.02 -33.56 9.69
CA ASP A 784 26.30 -32.40 10.55
C ASP A 784 26.46 -31.09 9.76
N ARG A 785 26.80 -31.19 8.46
CA ARG A 785 26.95 -30.04 7.54
C ARG A 785 25.75 -29.87 6.59
N LEU A 786 24.83 -30.85 6.53
CA LEU A 786 23.75 -30.90 5.56
C LEU A 786 22.84 -29.66 5.56
N PRO A 787 22.42 -29.07 6.71
CA PRO A 787 21.60 -27.86 6.69
C PRO A 787 22.35 -26.67 6.08
N ALA A 788 23.61 -26.46 6.46
CA ALA A 788 24.43 -25.37 5.92
C ALA A 788 24.74 -25.54 4.42
N LEU A 789 24.98 -26.79 3.97
CA LEU A 789 25.10 -27.12 2.56
C LEU A 789 23.78 -26.82 1.82
N ARG A 790 22.65 -27.34 2.31
CA ARG A 790 21.33 -27.14 1.69
C ARG A 790 20.93 -25.67 1.62
N GLY A 791 21.16 -24.89 2.68
CA GLY A 791 20.92 -23.45 2.70
C GLY A 791 21.78 -22.66 1.70
N GLY A 792 23.03 -23.10 1.47
CA GLY A 792 23.88 -22.53 0.42
C GLY A 792 23.32 -22.75 -1.00
N PHE A 793 22.80 -23.95 -1.26
CA PHE A 793 22.18 -24.31 -2.56
C PHE A 793 20.74 -23.82 -2.72
N ASP A 794 20.11 -23.28 -1.66
CA ASP A 794 18.74 -22.75 -1.73
C ASP A 794 18.64 -21.46 -2.57
N THR A 795 19.75 -20.78 -2.84
CA THR A 795 19.80 -19.65 -3.79
C THR A 795 19.47 -20.06 -5.23
N LEU A 796 19.63 -21.34 -5.59
CA LEU A 796 19.32 -21.84 -6.93
C LEU A 796 17.81 -22.01 -7.12
N ALA A 797 17.29 -21.57 -8.27
CA ALA A 797 15.92 -21.88 -8.68
C ALA A 797 15.70 -23.41 -8.76
N PRO A 798 14.48 -23.92 -8.49
CA PRO A 798 14.19 -25.37 -8.48
C PRO A 798 14.64 -26.11 -9.74
N ALA A 799 14.36 -25.54 -10.92
CA ALA A 799 14.77 -26.11 -12.20
C ALA A 799 16.31 -26.15 -12.38
N ALA A 800 17.07 -25.28 -11.71
CA ALA A 800 18.53 -25.33 -11.70
C ALA A 800 19.04 -26.45 -10.77
N ARG A 801 18.38 -26.67 -9.62
CA ARG A 801 18.67 -27.80 -8.73
C ARG A 801 18.41 -29.15 -9.42
N ASP A 802 17.32 -29.28 -10.16
CA ASP A 802 17.00 -30.50 -10.94
C ASP A 802 18.02 -30.76 -12.06
N ARG A 803 18.47 -29.72 -12.78
CA ARG A 803 19.54 -29.83 -13.77
C ARG A 803 20.84 -30.31 -13.14
N LEU A 804 21.26 -29.69 -12.03
CA LEU A 804 22.47 -30.08 -11.32
C LEU A 804 22.39 -31.53 -10.82
N LEU A 805 21.27 -31.93 -10.20
CA LEU A 805 21.07 -33.31 -9.75
C LEU A 805 21.15 -34.31 -10.91
N THR A 806 20.66 -33.96 -12.09
CA THR A 806 20.77 -34.78 -13.30
C THR A 806 22.25 -34.99 -13.68
N THR A 807 23.02 -33.91 -13.81
CA THR A 807 24.46 -33.97 -14.14
C THR A 807 25.26 -34.76 -13.11
N VAL A 808 24.98 -34.62 -11.81
CA VAL A 808 25.66 -35.39 -10.77
C VAL A 808 25.30 -36.88 -10.86
N THR A 809 24.03 -37.21 -11.10
CA THR A 809 23.56 -38.60 -11.21
C THR A 809 24.16 -39.32 -12.42
N GLU A 810 24.38 -38.59 -13.53
CA GLU A 810 25.09 -39.08 -14.73
C GLU A 810 26.57 -39.32 -14.44
N ARG A 811 27.28 -38.37 -13.81
CA ARG A 811 28.68 -38.53 -13.39
C ARG A 811 28.89 -39.70 -12.42
N LEU A 812 27.91 -40.00 -11.57
CA LEU A 812 27.95 -41.10 -10.61
C LEU A 812 27.58 -42.47 -11.19
N GLY A 813 27.13 -42.55 -12.46
CA GLY A 813 26.79 -43.81 -13.12
C GLY A 813 25.48 -44.48 -12.65
N ASP A 814 24.62 -43.75 -11.92
CA ASP A 814 23.34 -44.25 -11.38
C ASP A 814 22.24 -44.33 -12.47
N ARG A 815 22.58 -43.95 -13.71
CA ARG A 815 21.86 -44.25 -14.95
C ARG A 815 22.76 -45.08 -15.86
N LEU A 816 22.23 -46.19 -16.37
CA LEU A 816 22.76 -46.83 -17.56
C LEU A 816 22.68 -45.83 -18.72
N ASP A 817 23.83 -45.48 -19.28
CA ASP A 817 23.86 -44.76 -20.55
C ASP A 817 23.28 -45.68 -21.64
N LEU A 818 22.16 -45.23 -22.22
CA LEU A 818 21.49 -45.90 -23.33
C LEU A 818 21.93 -45.33 -24.68
N SER A 819 22.87 -44.38 -24.70
CA SER A 819 23.54 -43.97 -25.92
C SER A 819 24.51 -45.09 -26.34
N LEU A 820 24.27 -45.64 -27.52
CA LEU A 820 25.18 -46.57 -28.18
C LEU A 820 26.14 -45.74 -29.02
N ASP A 821 27.41 -45.67 -28.61
CA ASP A 821 28.45 -44.94 -29.32
C ASP A 821 28.83 -45.67 -30.63
N ALA A 822 28.03 -45.45 -31.66
CA ALA A 822 28.10 -46.10 -32.96
C ALA A 822 27.71 -45.13 -34.09
N PRO A 823 28.27 -45.29 -35.31
CA PRO A 823 27.93 -44.42 -36.45
C PRO A 823 26.42 -44.39 -36.74
N PRO A 824 25.85 -43.25 -37.18
CA PRO A 824 24.42 -43.14 -37.46
C PRO A 824 23.88 -44.18 -38.45
N GLU A 825 24.68 -44.61 -39.43
CA GLU A 825 24.28 -45.67 -40.37
C GLU A 825 24.18 -47.05 -39.69
N LEU A 826 25.02 -47.30 -38.68
CA LEU A 826 25.03 -48.55 -37.92
C LEU A 826 23.87 -48.60 -36.92
N LEU A 827 23.58 -47.47 -36.26
CA LEU A 827 22.39 -47.33 -35.41
C LEU A 827 21.09 -47.49 -36.21
N ALA A 828 21.01 -46.93 -37.41
CA ALA A 828 19.88 -47.13 -38.31
C ALA A 828 19.72 -48.60 -38.75
N LEU A 829 20.83 -49.30 -38.99
CA LEU A 829 20.84 -50.73 -39.31
C LEU A 829 20.36 -51.59 -38.13
N TRP A 830 20.81 -51.29 -36.90
CA TRP A 830 20.36 -51.98 -35.69
C TRP A 830 18.90 -51.71 -35.39
N ALA A 831 18.44 -50.46 -35.48
CA ALA A 831 17.03 -50.11 -35.31
C ALA A 831 16.12 -50.80 -36.35
N ALA A 832 16.58 -50.93 -37.61
CA ALA A 832 15.86 -51.68 -38.64
C ALA A 832 15.84 -53.19 -38.36
N ALA A 833 16.93 -53.75 -37.83
CA ALA A 833 17.02 -55.16 -37.44
C ALA A 833 16.13 -55.47 -36.22
N ASP A 834 16.10 -54.61 -35.20
CA ASP A 834 15.22 -54.75 -34.03
C ASP A 834 13.74 -54.55 -34.40
N ALA A 835 13.42 -53.62 -35.30
CA ALA A 835 12.07 -53.47 -35.82
C ALA A 835 11.61 -54.73 -36.58
N ALA A 836 12.50 -55.32 -37.39
CA ALA A 836 12.24 -56.59 -38.09
C ALA A 836 12.11 -57.78 -37.11
N GLY A 837 12.95 -57.83 -36.07
CA GLY A 837 12.88 -58.83 -35.00
C GLY A 837 11.58 -58.72 -34.19
N SER A 838 11.20 -57.50 -33.81
CA SER A 838 9.92 -57.21 -33.14
C SER A 838 8.72 -57.60 -34.00
N ALA A 839 8.75 -57.30 -35.31
CA ALA A 839 7.72 -57.72 -36.25
C ALA A 839 7.64 -59.25 -36.39
N ALA A 840 8.78 -59.95 -36.45
CA ALA A 840 8.84 -61.41 -36.50
C ALA A 840 8.32 -62.06 -35.20
N LEU A 841 8.66 -61.51 -34.03
CA LEU A 841 8.17 -61.97 -32.73
C LEU A 841 6.66 -61.75 -32.58
N LYS A 842 6.14 -60.61 -33.04
CA LYS A 842 4.69 -60.34 -33.11
C LYS A 842 3.97 -61.29 -34.08
N ALA A 843 4.57 -61.62 -35.22
CA ALA A 843 4.03 -62.60 -36.17
C ALA A 843 4.00 -64.03 -35.62
N LEU A 844 4.86 -64.35 -34.65
CA LEU A 844 4.89 -65.62 -33.92
C LEU A 844 3.92 -65.67 -32.72
N GLY A 845 3.16 -64.61 -32.47
CA GLY A 845 2.11 -64.58 -31.43
C GLY A 845 2.61 -64.57 -29.99
N LEU A 846 3.90 -64.25 -29.77
CA LEU A 846 4.44 -64.05 -28.43
C LEU A 846 3.97 -62.70 -27.88
N PRO A 847 3.44 -62.63 -26.64
CA PRO A 847 2.99 -61.36 -26.07
C PRO A 847 4.18 -60.43 -25.89
N GLY A 848 4.15 -59.30 -26.60
CA GLY A 848 5.09 -58.21 -26.36
C GLY A 848 4.89 -57.67 -24.94
N THR A 849 5.98 -57.28 -24.29
CA THR A 849 5.94 -56.60 -22.98
C THR A 849 5.45 -55.16 -23.16
N ASP A 850 4.14 -55.00 -23.34
CA ASP A 850 3.48 -53.73 -23.06
C ASP A 850 3.61 -53.49 -21.55
N ALA A 851 4.60 -52.67 -21.17
CA ALA A 851 4.87 -52.34 -19.78
C ALA A 851 3.67 -51.61 -19.18
N ALA A 852 2.98 -52.29 -18.28
CA ALA A 852 1.72 -51.81 -17.70
C ALA A 852 1.91 -50.49 -16.96
N ALA A 853 0.96 -49.56 -17.16
CA ALA A 853 0.65 -48.55 -16.17
C ALA A 853 0.10 -49.27 -14.92
N GLY A 854 0.95 -49.46 -13.93
CA GLY A 854 0.63 -50.21 -12.71
C GLY A 854 -0.26 -49.41 -11.76
N THR A 855 -1.52 -49.85 -11.63
CA THR A 855 -2.40 -49.49 -10.51
C THR A 855 -2.08 -50.35 -9.28
N ASP A 856 -2.51 -49.90 -8.11
CA ASP A 856 -2.20 -50.42 -6.76
C ASP A 856 -2.57 -51.92 -6.48
N PRO A 857 -2.02 -52.54 -5.42
CA PRO A 857 -1.93 -54.00 -5.27
C PRO A 857 -3.09 -54.70 -4.54
N GLY A 858 -3.16 -56.02 -4.72
CA GLY A 858 -3.98 -56.96 -3.94
C GLY A 858 -3.36 -58.38 -3.93
N PRO A 859 -3.57 -59.21 -2.90
CA PRO A 859 -2.58 -60.22 -2.48
C PRO A 859 -2.87 -61.69 -2.87
N ASP A 860 -1.86 -62.53 -2.56
CA ASP A 860 -1.90 -63.96 -2.19
C ASP A 860 -1.21 -65.01 -3.09
N SER A 861 -0.64 -66.02 -2.39
CA SER A 861 -0.04 -67.29 -2.84
C SER A 861 1.25 -67.20 -3.69
N ALA A 862 2.45 -67.50 -3.17
CA ALA A 862 2.99 -68.78 -2.64
C ALA A 862 3.24 -69.86 -3.72
N GLY A 863 4.51 -70.18 -4.02
CA GLY A 863 4.83 -71.30 -4.94
C GLY A 863 6.27 -71.47 -5.47
N ASN A 864 7.20 -71.88 -4.60
CA ASN A 864 8.47 -72.59 -4.91
C ASN A 864 9.68 -71.87 -5.57
N PRO A 865 10.93 -72.35 -5.29
CA PRO A 865 12.18 -71.72 -5.73
C PRO A 865 12.87 -72.45 -6.90
N CYS A 866 13.73 -71.74 -7.63
CA CYS A 866 14.76 -72.28 -8.54
C CYS A 866 15.97 -71.32 -8.60
N PRO A 867 17.18 -71.75 -9.04
CA PRO A 867 18.39 -71.40 -8.30
C PRO A 867 19.27 -70.35 -8.99
N THR A 868 19.89 -69.50 -8.18
CA THR A 868 20.96 -68.58 -8.61
C THR A 868 22.28 -69.33 -8.88
N PRO A 869 22.95 -69.09 -10.03
CA PRO A 869 24.33 -69.51 -10.21
C PRO A 869 25.28 -68.61 -9.40
N PRO A 870 26.49 -69.08 -9.05
CA PRO A 870 27.39 -68.34 -8.18
C PRO A 870 28.03 -67.16 -8.92
N ARG A 871 27.89 -65.94 -8.40
CA ARG A 871 28.81 -64.84 -8.76
C ARG A 871 30.14 -65.09 -8.09
N ALA A 872 31.22 -65.05 -8.87
CA ALA A 872 32.57 -65.11 -8.36
C ALA A 872 32.83 -63.93 -7.40
N ALA A 873 33.58 -64.18 -6.34
CA ALA A 873 34.05 -63.15 -5.45
C ALA A 873 35.27 -62.45 -6.06
N ASP A 874 35.06 -61.25 -6.62
CA ASP A 874 36.15 -60.29 -6.78
C ASP A 874 36.28 -59.47 -5.50
N SER A 875 37.51 -59.40 -4.99
CA SER A 875 37.85 -58.76 -3.72
C SER A 875 37.96 -57.24 -3.88
N ALA A 876 37.03 -56.50 -3.26
CA ALA A 876 37.18 -55.09 -2.92
C ALA A 876 37.54 -54.94 -1.43
N PRO A 877 38.25 -53.86 -1.01
CA PRO A 877 38.75 -53.72 0.36
C PRO A 877 37.64 -53.46 1.39
N ALA A 878 37.91 -53.82 2.65
CA ALA A 878 36.92 -53.88 3.73
C ALA A 878 36.61 -52.52 4.41
N ASP A 879 36.43 -51.45 3.62
CA ASP A 879 36.11 -50.09 4.11
C ASP A 879 34.63 -49.68 3.92
N ASP A 880 33.82 -50.46 3.18
CA ASP A 880 32.46 -50.05 2.79
C ASP A 880 31.37 -50.35 3.85
N ALA A 881 31.76 -50.68 5.08
CA ALA A 881 30.83 -51.03 6.17
C ALA A 881 30.21 -49.80 6.88
N ASP A 882 30.81 -48.61 6.75
CA ASP A 882 30.40 -47.38 7.44
C ASP A 882 29.58 -46.39 6.59
N ARG A 883 29.30 -46.71 5.31
CA ARG A 883 28.48 -45.87 4.42
C ARG A 883 27.05 -46.39 4.32
N ARG A 884 26.12 -45.74 5.04
CA ARG A 884 24.67 -45.97 4.94
C ARG A 884 24.01 -45.08 3.88
N LEU A 885 24.61 -43.95 3.54
CA LEU A 885 24.13 -43.02 2.52
C LEU A 885 24.89 -43.19 1.19
N GLY A 886 24.18 -43.64 0.14
CA GLY A 886 24.72 -43.69 -1.22
C GLY A 886 25.02 -42.28 -1.75
N ARG A 887 26.03 -42.14 -2.63
CA ARG A 887 26.46 -40.82 -3.16
C ARG A 887 25.31 -40.04 -3.79
N ALA A 888 24.51 -40.69 -4.65
CA ALA A 888 23.35 -40.05 -5.27
C ALA A 888 22.26 -39.62 -4.25
N ASP A 889 22.12 -40.33 -3.12
CA ASP A 889 21.19 -39.96 -2.04
C ASP A 889 21.67 -38.73 -1.27
N ARG A 890 22.98 -38.53 -1.11
CA ARG A 890 23.55 -37.28 -0.54
C ARG A 890 23.15 -36.06 -1.37
N TRP A 891 23.22 -36.16 -2.71
CA TRP A 891 22.81 -35.07 -3.59
C TRP A 891 21.29 -34.82 -3.62
N ARG A 892 20.49 -35.90 -3.54
CA ARG A 892 19.02 -35.79 -3.37
C ARG A 892 18.66 -35.08 -2.06
N LEU A 893 19.37 -35.37 -0.97
CA LEU A 893 19.23 -34.71 0.33
C LEU A 893 19.65 -33.23 0.31
N LEU A 894 20.82 -32.94 -0.25
CA LEU A 894 21.42 -31.60 -0.32
C LEU A 894 20.59 -30.65 -1.18
N LEU A 895 20.10 -31.12 -2.34
CA LEU A 895 19.31 -30.31 -3.27
C LEU A 895 17.81 -30.30 -2.93
N GLY A 896 17.34 -31.21 -2.10
CA GLY A 896 15.93 -31.35 -1.72
C GLY A 896 15.02 -31.85 -2.85
N ARG A 897 15.55 -32.62 -3.81
CA ARG A 897 14.84 -33.10 -5.01
C ARG A 897 14.85 -34.63 -5.12
N HIS A 898 13.88 -35.19 -5.83
CA HIS A 898 13.68 -36.64 -6.02
C HIS A 898 13.63 -37.49 -4.73
N LYS A 899 12.88 -36.99 -3.74
CA LYS A 899 12.74 -37.57 -2.38
C LYS A 899 12.08 -38.95 -2.39
N GLU A 900 11.24 -39.20 -3.38
CA GLU A 900 10.60 -40.48 -3.67
C GLU A 900 11.61 -41.60 -3.98
N ARG A 901 12.83 -41.26 -4.43
CA ARG A 901 13.91 -42.22 -4.70
C ARG A 901 14.84 -42.47 -3.51
N LEU A 902 14.72 -41.69 -2.43
CA LEU A 902 15.51 -41.89 -1.21
C LEU A 902 15.09 -43.17 -0.47
N THR A 903 16.05 -43.83 0.17
CA THR A 903 15.80 -44.92 1.13
C THR A 903 14.98 -44.47 2.34
N GLY A 904 14.36 -45.42 3.06
CA GLY A 904 13.40 -45.12 4.13
C GLY A 904 13.96 -44.27 5.29
N ASP A 905 15.23 -44.44 5.63
CA ASP A 905 15.90 -43.65 6.67
C ASP A 905 16.32 -42.28 6.13
N ALA A 906 16.93 -42.22 4.94
CA ALA A 906 17.28 -40.96 4.28
C ALA A 906 16.07 -40.03 4.07
N ARG A 907 14.89 -40.60 3.78
CA ARG A 907 13.65 -39.83 3.60
C ARG A 907 13.21 -39.05 4.85
N ARG A 908 13.60 -39.49 6.07
CA ARG A 908 13.33 -38.75 7.31
C ARG A 908 14.15 -37.46 7.38
N TYR A 909 15.44 -37.54 7.07
CA TYR A 909 16.32 -36.37 6.97
C TYR A 909 15.84 -35.36 5.92
N ALA A 910 15.35 -35.84 4.77
CA ALA A 910 14.74 -34.98 3.75
C ALA A 910 13.53 -34.21 4.30
N ARG A 911 12.56 -34.95 4.89
CA ARG A 911 11.33 -34.39 5.46
C ARG A 911 11.62 -33.38 6.57
N ALA A 912 12.54 -33.68 7.48
CA ALA A 912 12.89 -32.80 8.59
C ALA A 912 13.49 -31.46 8.13
N LEU A 913 14.16 -31.41 6.98
CA LEU A 913 14.70 -30.16 6.40
C LEU A 913 13.75 -29.50 5.38
N ASP A 914 12.78 -30.22 4.85
CA ASP A 914 11.71 -29.65 4.02
C ASP A 914 10.80 -28.70 4.81
N GLU A 915 10.67 -28.91 6.12
CA GLU A 915 9.95 -28.00 7.03
C GLU A 915 10.62 -26.61 7.15
N LEU A 916 11.91 -26.48 6.78
CA LEU A 916 12.65 -25.21 6.73
C LEU A 916 12.75 -24.65 5.29
N TYR A 917 13.07 -25.50 4.31
CA TYR A 917 13.37 -25.05 2.93
C TYR A 917 12.26 -25.33 1.91
N GLY A 918 11.18 -26.01 2.28
CA GLY A 918 10.17 -26.54 1.36
C GLY A 918 8.94 -25.67 1.13
N ARG A 919 8.84 -24.49 1.77
CA ARG A 919 7.76 -23.51 1.59
C ARG A 919 8.29 -22.09 1.71
N GLY A 920 8.21 -21.28 0.66
CA GLY A 920 8.41 -19.84 0.78
C GLY A 920 8.89 -19.06 -0.44
N ARG A 921 9.58 -19.70 -1.41
CA ARG A 921 10.07 -18.99 -2.62
C ARG A 921 9.85 -19.79 -3.91
N GLY A 922 8.81 -19.42 -4.65
CA GLY A 922 8.72 -19.67 -6.09
C GLY A 922 8.30 -21.07 -6.55
N GLU A 923 7.65 -21.88 -5.71
CA GLU A 923 7.13 -23.20 -6.13
C GLU A 923 5.61 -23.32 -5.99
N GLY A 924 4.93 -23.43 -7.13
CA GLY A 924 3.73 -24.26 -7.22
C GLY A 924 2.47 -23.81 -6.47
N ALA A 925 2.26 -22.50 -6.29
CA ALA A 925 0.90 -22.00 -6.14
C ALA A 925 0.12 -22.34 -7.43
N GLN A 926 -0.62 -23.46 -7.42
CA GLN A 926 -1.72 -23.65 -8.35
C GLN A 926 -2.70 -22.50 -8.15
N ASP A 927 -3.21 -21.93 -9.25
CA ASP A 927 -4.19 -20.84 -9.23
C ASP A 927 -5.39 -21.19 -8.33
N LEU A 928 -5.41 -20.64 -7.11
CA LEU A 928 -6.59 -20.64 -6.24
C LEU A 928 -7.49 -19.40 -6.48
N ASP A 929 -7.18 -18.61 -7.51
CA ASP A 929 -8.04 -17.58 -8.10
C ASP A 929 -8.36 -17.93 -9.58
N GLY A 930 -9.09 -19.03 -9.81
CA GLY A 930 -9.46 -19.38 -11.19
C GLY A 930 -10.09 -20.75 -11.48
N GLY A 931 -10.75 -21.41 -10.53
CA GLY A 931 -11.33 -22.73 -10.80
C GLY A 931 -12.46 -23.13 -9.85
N ALA A 932 -13.43 -23.91 -10.35
CA ALA A 932 -14.49 -24.48 -9.53
C ALA A 932 -13.93 -25.45 -8.48
N PRO A 933 -14.55 -25.60 -7.29
CA PRO A 933 -14.05 -26.47 -6.23
C PRO A 933 -14.18 -27.95 -6.62
N GLY A 934 -13.12 -28.50 -7.20
CA GLY A 934 -12.97 -29.92 -7.44
C GLY A 934 -12.73 -30.67 -6.13
N GLN A 935 -13.50 -31.73 -5.88
CA GLN A 935 -13.24 -32.65 -4.78
C GLN A 935 -11.93 -33.42 -5.04
N GLY A 936 -10.91 -33.18 -4.23
CA GLY A 936 -9.61 -33.85 -4.32
C GLY A 936 -8.81 -33.66 -3.04
N GLY A 937 -9.16 -34.39 -1.97
CA GLY A 937 -8.36 -34.40 -0.75
C GLY A 937 -7.07 -35.19 -0.94
N GLY A 938 -5.92 -34.54 -0.79
CA GLY A 938 -4.62 -35.21 -0.74
C GLY A 938 -4.53 -36.13 0.48
N GLN A 939 -3.85 -37.28 0.34
CA GLN A 939 -3.65 -38.26 1.42
C GLN A 939 -2.39 -38.01 2.26
N ASP A 940 -1.77 -36.83 2.16
CA ASP A 940 -0.58 -36.52 2.94
C ASP A 940 -0.90 -36.45 4.44
N PRO A 941 -0.07 -37.06 5.31
CA PRO A 941 -0.31 -37.06 6.73
C PRO A 941 -0.21 -35.65 7.34
N SER A 942 -0.98 -35.42 8.40
CA SER A 942 -0.99 -34.17 9.15
C SER A 942 0.41 -33.72 9.57
N PHE A 943 0.64 -32.40 9.57
CA PHE A 943 1.92 -31.80 9.93
C PHE A 943 2.31 -32.10 11.39
N PRO A 944 3.59 -32.42 11.67
CA PRO A 944 4.07 -32.59 13.03
C PRO A 944 4.06 -31.24 13.78
N THR A 945 3.80 -31.29 15.09
CA THR A 945 3.93 -30.11 15.96
C THR A 945 5.40 -29.70 16.09
N ALA A 946 5.69 -28.42 16.40
CA ALA A 946 7.06 -27.94 16.63
C ALA A 946 7.84 -28.78 17.66
N ARG A 947 7.16 -29.37 18.64
CA ARG A 947 7.78 -30.28 19.62
C ARG A 947 8.20 -31.61 18.99
N GLU A 948 7.32 -32.22 18.19
CA GLU A 948 7.63 -33.47 17.48
C GLU A 948 8.74 -33.25 16.45
N TRP A 949 8.71 -32.13 15.73
CA TRP A 949 9.77 -31.75 14.79
C TRP A 949 11.11 -31.48 15.51
N ALA A 950 11.11 -30.75 16.63
CA ALA A 950 12.31 -30.51 17.42
C ALA A 950 12.91 -31.80 18.00
N GLN A 951 12.08 -32.78 18.37
CA GLN A 951 12.52 -34.11 18.82
C GLN A 951 13.04 -34.97 17.66
N GLU A 952 12.43 -34.88 16.47
CA GLU A 952 12.92 -35.55 15.26
C GLU A 952 14.26 -34.97 14.81
N LEU A 953 14.44 -33.64 14.82
CA LEU A 953 15.72 -32.98 14.55
C LEU A 953 16.80 -33.39 15.56
N GLU A 954 16.48 -33.46 16.85
CA GLU A 954 17.44 -33.91 17.88
C GLU A 954 17.86 -35.38 17.66
N ALA A 955 16.90 -36.25 17.33
CA ALA A 955 17.16 -37.67 17.07
C ALA A 955 17.93 -37.93 15.76
N LEU A 956 17.81 -37.05 14.77
CA LEU A 956 18.46 -37.19 13.45
C LEU A 956 19.83 -36.51 13.38
N PHE A 957 19.96 -35.30 13.93
CA PHE A 957 21.15 -34.43 13.77
C PHE A 957 21.82 -34.02 15.09
N GLY A 958 21.27 -34.40 16.25
CA GLY A 958 21.79 -33.99 17.55
C GLY A 958 21.44 -32.55 17.95
N THR A 959 21.76 -32.19 19.20
CA THR A 959 21.29 -30.95 19.83
C THR A 959 21.86 -29.69 19.15
N ASP A 960 23.14 -29.66 18.77
CA ASP A 960 23.75 -28.45 18.18
C ASP A 960 23.13 -28.06 16.83
N VAL A 961 22.90 -29.04 15.96
CA VAL A 961 22.28 -28.80 14.64
C VAL A 961 20.79 -28.50 14.78
N ARG A 962 20.11 -29.14 15.72
CA ARG A 962 18.70 -28.87 16.07
C ARG A 962 18.51 -27.39 16.45
N GLU A 963 19.36 -26.83 17.31
CA GLU A 963 19.26 -25.41 17.69
C GLU A 963 19.54 -24.47 16.51
N GLU A 964 20.48 -24.80 15.61
CA GLU A 964 20.71 -24.05 14.37
C GLU A 964 19.49 -24.06 13.44
N VAL A 965 18.90 -25.22 13.18
CA VAL A 965 17.74 -25.38 12.28
C VAL A 965 16.49 -24.71 12.84
N LEU A 966 16.25 -24.79 14.16
CA LEU A 966 15.13 -24.12 14.81
C LEU A 966 15.32 -22.59 14.87
N ALA A 967 16.56 -22.10 15.01
CA ALA A 967 16.85 -20.67 14.97
C ALA A 967 16.64 -20.09 13.56
N GLU A 968 17.12 -20.77 12.52
CA GLU A 968 16.89 -20.38 11.11
C GLU A 968 15.39 -20.46 10.74
N ALA A 969 14.65 -21.43 11.29
CA ALA A 969 13.20 -21.51 11.14
C ALA A 969 12.46 -20.33 11.80
N ALA A 970 12.92 -19.89 12.97
CA ALA A 970 12.40 -18.70 13.63
C ALA A 970 12.72 -17.42 12.82
N ASP A 971 13.96 -17.26 12.35
CA ASP A 971 14.36 -16.18 11.44
C ASP A 971 13.51 -16.18 10.14
N ALA A 972 13.08 -17.34 9.65
CA ALA A 972 12.18 -17.52 8.51
C ALA A 972 10.67 -17.32 8.83
N GLY A 973 10.32 -16.89 10.05
CA GLY A 973 8.94 -16.56 10.45
C GLY A 973 8.13 -17.70 11.06
N ARG A 974 8.73 -18.87 11.31
CA ARG A 974 8.04 -20.00 11.95
C ARG A 974 8.12 -19.86 13.48
N THR A 975 7.13 -19.20 14.07
CA THR A 975 7.15 -18.78 15.48
C THR A 975 6.87 -19.90 16.50
N ASP A 976 6.28 -21.03 16.10
CA ASP A 976 5.91 -22.14 17.00
C ASP A 976 7.13 -22.89 17.59
N VAL A 977 8.30 -22.76 16.98
CA VAL A 977 9.56 -23.36 17.45
C VAL A 977 10.20 -22.66 18.65
N LEU A 978 9.87 -21.39 18.90
CA LEU A 978 10.54 -20.57 19.93
C LEU A 978 10.44 -21.17 21.34
N ALA A 979 9.37 -21.92 21.61
CA ALA A 979 9.17 -22.62 22.89
C ALA A 979 10.10 -23.83 23.09
N GLN A 980 10.76 -24.31 22.02
CA GLN A 980 11.66 -25.46 22.04
C GLN A 980 13.15 -25.06 22.07
N LEU A 981 13.51 -23.86 21.63
CA LEU A 981 14.90 -23.38 21.61
C LEU A 981 15.54 -23.39 23.02
N ASP A 982 16.84 -23.69 23.11
CA ASP A 982 17.65 -23.40 24.29
C ASP A 982 18.23 -21.97 24.18
N PRO A 983 17.80 -21.04 25.05
CA PRO A 983 18.33 -19.68 25.04
C PRO A 983 19.85 -19.63 25.20
N ALA A 984 20.49 -20.61 25.85
CA ALA A 984 21.92 -20.58 26.13
C ALA A 984 22.80 -20.81 24.88
N SER A 985 22.41 -21.75 24.02
CA SER A 985 23.16 -22.21 22.84
C SER A 985 22.90 -21.39 21.57
N VAL A 986 21.70 -20.82 21.44
CA VAL A 986 21.29 -20.06 20.25
C VAL A 986 22.05 -18.74 20.12
N ARG A 987 22.54 -18.44 18.90
CA ARG A 987 23.24 -17.20 18.59
C ARG A 987 22.25 -16.04 18.30
N PRO A 988 22.54 -14.82 18.78
CA PRO A 988 21.83 -13.59 18.39
C PRO A 988 21.57 -13.36 16.87
N SER A 989 20.31 -13.10 16.48
CA SER A 989 19.84 -12.48 15.22
C SER A 989 18.71 -11.46 15.49
N VAL A 990 18.54 -10.46 14.61
CA VAL A 990 17.51 -9.40 14.79
C VAL A 990 16.11 -9.97 14.59
N GLU A 991 16.01 -10.91 13.66
CA GLU A 991 14.82 -11.57 13.18
C GLU A 991 14.23 -12.47 14.29
N LEU A 992 15.04 -13.35 14.90
CA LEU A 992 14.66 -14.11 16.10
C LEU A 992 14.26 -13.22 17.28
N LEU A 993 14.90 -12.05 17.47
CA LEU A 993 14.49 -11.10 18.51
C LEU A 993 13.11 -10.51 18.21
N GLY A 994 12.83 -10.12 16.96
CA GLY A 994 11.51 -9.70 16.53
C GLY A 994 10.46 -10.78 16.78
N SER A 995 10.73 -12.03 16.40
CA SER A 995 9.83 -13.17 16.63
C SER A 995 9.59 -13.48 18.11
N VAL A 996 10.63 -13.38 18.96
CA VAL A 996 10.52 -13.57 20.42
C VAL A 996 9.68 -12.45 21.07
N LEU A 997 9.88 -11.21 20.64
CA LEU A 997 9.13 -10.07 21.20
C LEU A 997 7.68 -10.04 20.71
N SER A 998 7.41 -10.43 19.46
CA SER A 998 6.05 -10.60 18.89
C SER A 998 5.17 -11.52 19.75
N LEU A 999 5.72 -12.64 20.24
CA LEU A 999 4.98 -13.58 21.09
C LEU A 999 4.95 -13.20 22.58
N ALA A 1000 5.69 -12.19 23.03
CA ALA A 1000 5.93 -11.95 24.45
C ALA A 1000 4.65 -11.66 25.26
N GLY A 1001 3.66 -11.00 24.65
CA GLY A 1001 2.38 -10.67 25.30
C GLY A 1001 1.51 -11.88 25.65
N GLY A 1002 1.74 -13.04 25.04
CA GLY A 1002 0.97 -14.28 25.27
C GLY A 1002 1.68 -15.34 26.11
N MET A 1003 2.95 -15.14 26.52
CA MET A 1003 3.74 -16.18 27.19
C MET A 1003 3.58 -16.19 28.72
N PRO A 1004 3.57 -17.37 29.37
CA PRO A 1004 3.73 -17.49 30.81
C PRO A 1004 5.07 -16.90 31.30
N GLU A 1005 5.07 -16.21 32.46
CA GLU A 1005 6.26 -15.59 33.06
C GLU A 1005 7.45 -16.55 33.22
N ALA A 1006 7.20 -17.84 33.42
CA ALA A 1006 8.24 -18.88 33.50
C ALA A 1006 8.98 -19.12 32.16
N GLN A 1007 8.34 -18.84 31.02
CA GLN A 1007 8.97 -18.89 29.68
C GLN A 1007 9.69 -17.56 29.39
N LEU A 1008 9.08 -16.42 29.71
CA LEU A 1008 9.71 -15.10 29.58
C LEU A 1008 11.02 -15.01 30.40
N ALA A 1009 11.03 -15.55 31.62
CA ALA A 1009 12.22 -15.63 32.46
C ALA A 1009 13.37 -16.46 31.84
N ARG A 1010 13.06 -17.47 31.01
CA ARG A 1010 14.08 -18.23 30.26
C ARG A 1010 14.63 -17.43 29.07
N LEU A 1011 13.83 -16.56 28.45
CA LEU A 1011 14.20 -15.81 27.24
C LEU A 1011 14.93 -14.49 27.54
N ARG A 1012 14.72 -13.85 28.70
CA ARG A 1012 15.42 -12.60 29.10
C ARG A 1012 16.96 -12.64 28.92
N PRO A 1013 17.70 -13.71 29.27
CA PRO A 1013 19.16 -13.78 29.05
C PRO A 1013 19.59 -13.89 27.58
N LEU A 1014 18.71 -14.36 26.69
CA LEU A 1014 18.94 -14.35 25.24
C LEU A 1014 18.67 -12.94 24.69
N VAL A 1015 17.52 -12.34 25.03
CA VAL A 1015 17.16 -10.95 24.65
C VAL A 1015 18.22 -9.94 25.08
N LYS A 1016 18.76 -10.06 26.30
CA LYS A 1016 19.85 -9.19 26.76
C LYS A 1016 21.12 -9.33 25.90
N ARG A 1017 21.58 -10.55 25.63
CA ARG A 1017 22.77 -10.80 24.80
C ARG A 1017 22.57 -10.31 23.36
N LEU A 1018 21.37 -10.46 22.82
CA LEU A 1018 20.96 -9.92 21.53
C LEU A 1018 21.11 -8.40 21.48
N VAL A 1019 20.47 -7.68 22.40
CA VAL A 1019 20.56 -6.22 22.49
C VAL A 1019 22.02 -5.78 22.67
N ASP A 1020 22.78 -6.45 23.54
CA ASP A 1020 24.21 -6.15 23.77
C ASP A 1020 25.07 -6.34 22.50
N GLU A 1021 24.80 -7.33 21.65
CA GLU A 1021 25.55 -7.57 20.38
C GLU A 1021 25.14 -6.56 19.30
N LEU A 1022 23.85 -6.33 19.11
CA LEU A 1022 23.31 -5.37 18.13
C LEU A 1022 23.72 -3.93 18.46
N SER A 1023 23.68 -3.54 19.74
CA SER A 1023 24.14 -2.23 20.21
C SER A 1023 25.64 -2.03 19.93
N ARG A 1024 26.46 -3.08 20.06
CA ARG A 1024 27.91 -3.03 19.75
C ARG A 1024 28.18 -2.88 18.25
N GLU A 1025 27.40 -3.57 17.40
CA GLU A 1025 27.50 -3.43 15.96
C GLU A 1025 27.04 -2.04 15.50
N LEU A 1026 25.87 -1.58 15.97
CA LEU A 1026 25.33 -0.26 15.66
C LEU A 1026 26.27 0.85 16.16
N ALA A 1027 26.81 0.76 17.37
CA ALA A 1027 27.82 1.70 17.90
C ALA A 1027 29.19 1.63 17.20
N THR A 1028 29.39 0.66 16.30
CA THR A 1028 30.54 0.60 15.39
C THR A 1028 30.20 1.27 14.05
N ARG A 1029 29.01 1.04 13.51
CA ARG A 1029 28.49 1.67 12.28
C ARG A 1029 28.20 3.17 12.43
N LEU A 1030 27.65 3.61 13.58
CA LEU A 1030 27.36 5.03 13.87
C LEU A 1030 28.58 5.84 14.33
N ARG A 1031 29.71 5.17 14.63
CA ARG A 1031 30.91 5.84 15.14
C ARG A 1031 31.46 6.93 14.20
N PRO A 1032 31.58 6.71 12.87
CA PRO A 1032 32.06 7.74 11.95
C PRO A 1032 31.16 8.98 11.94
N ALA A 1033 29.84 8.78 11.85
CA ALA A 1033 28.82 9.82 11.85
C ALA A 1033 28.90 10.71 13.10
N LEU A 1034 28.86 10.08 14.28
CA LEU A 1034 28.88 10.79 15.57
C LEU A 1034 30.22 11.48 15.86
N THR A 1035 31.34 11.04 15.25
CA THR A 1035 32.63 11.73 15.36
C THR A 1035 32.80 12.93 14.44
N GLY A 1036 31.81 13.25 13.58
CA GLY A 1036 31.91 14.25 12.50
C GLY A 1036 32.32 15.69 12.91
N LEU A 1037 32.23 16.05 14.19
CA LEU A 1037 32.70 17.34 14.72
C LEU A 1037 33.72 17.26 15.87
N ALA A 1038 34.28 16.08 16.16
CA ALA A 1038 35.32 15.89 17.16
C ALA A 1038 36.72 16.35 16.68
N THR A 1039 36.81 17.49 15.98
CA THR A 1039 38.09 18.10 15.64
C THR A 1039 38.83 18.53 16.92
N PRO A 1040 40.13 18.24 17.09
CA PRO A 1040 40.88 18.67 18.26
C PRO A 1040 40.86 20.20 18.35
N ARG A 1041 40.15 20.76 19.34
CA ARG A 1041 40.08 22.22 19.51
C ARG A 1041 41.50 22.77 19.74
N PRO A 1042 41.97 23.73 18.91
CA PRO A 1042 43.27 24.35 19.13
C PRO A 1042 43.18 25.29 20.34
N THR A 1043 43.98 25.02 21.37
CA THR A 1043 44.03 25.83 22.59
C THR A 1043 45.42 26.43 22.80
N ARG A 1044 45.49 27.57 23.48
CA ARG A 1044 46.76 28.17 23.94
C ARG A 1044 47.24 27.59 25.29
N ARG A 1045 46.44 26.75 25.95
CA ARG A 1045 46.82 26.09 27.20
C ARG A 1045 47.67 24.86 26.87
N PRO A 1046 48.86 24.69 27.47
CA PRO A 1046 49.70 23.52 27.22
C PRO A 1046 49.05 22.27 27.84
N GLY A 1047 48.39 21.47 27.00
CA GLY A 1047 47.66 20.26 27.43
C GLY A 1047 47.54 19.18 26.36
N GLY A 1048 48.29 19.27 25.26
CA GLY A 1048 48.23 18.34 24.14
C GLY A 1048 49.36 18.55 23.12
N ARG A 1049 49.34 17.86 21.98
CA ARG A 1049 50.44 17.96 20.98
C ARG A 1049 50.42 19.33 20.29
N LEU A 1050 51.57 19.95 20.10
CA LEU A 1050 51.69 21.23 19.40
C LEU A 1050 51.22 21.09 17.93
N ASP A 1051 50.27 21.91 17.52
CA ASP A 1051 49.82 22.05 16.14
C ASP A 1051 50.87 22.89 15.39
N LEU A 1052 51.87 22.22 14.82
CA LEU A 1052 53.01 22.88 14.18
C LEU A 1052 52.58 23.75 13.00
N ALA A 1053 51.65 23.29 12.16
CA ALA A 1053 51.24 23.99 10.95
C ALA A 1053 50.43 25.27 11.24
N ARG A 1054 49.59 25.24 12.28
CA ARG A 1054 48.81 26.41 12.72
C ARG A 1054 49.65 27.35 13.60
N THR A 1055 50.56 26.81 14.42
CA THR A 1055 51.56 27.59 15.16
C THR A 1055 52.49 28.34 14.20
N LEU A 1056 53.05 27.69 13.17
CA LEU A 1056 53.88 28.36 12.17
C LEU A 1056 53.11 29.49 11.48
N ARG A 1057 51.92 29.21 10.93
CA ARG A 1057 51.06 30.22 10.29
C ARG A 1057 50.77 31.42 11.20
N ALA A 1058 50.43 31.19 12.47
CA ALA A 1058 50.16 32.26 13.44
C ALA A 1058 51.39 33.10 13.82
N ASN A 1059 52.61 32.62 13.54
CA ASN A 1059 53.88 33.29 13.86
C ASN A 1059 54.70 33.64 12.60
N LEU A 1060 54.19 33.46 11.37
CA LEU A 1060 54.89 33.84 10.13
C LEU A 1060 55.21 35.35 10.07
N ALA A 1061 54.42 36.20 10.74
CA ALA A 1061 54.71 37.63 10.88
C ALA A 1061 55.89 37.93 11.84
N HIS A 1062 56.36 36.93 12.59
CA HIS A 1062 57.41 37.03 13.62
C HIS A 1062 58.68 36.26 13.21
N THR A 1063 59.02 36.31 11.92
CA THR A 1063 60.29 35.79 11.39
C THR A 1063 61.45 36.72 11.68
N ARG A 1064 62.57 36.17 12.15
CA ARG A 1064 63.86 36.87 12.23
C ARG A 1064 64.84 36.24 11.24
N ARG A 1065 65.70 37.06 10.63
CA ARG A 1065 66.89 36.55 9.93
C ARG A 1065 68.01 36.33 10.93
N THR A 1066 68.68 35.18 10.85
CA THR A 1066 69.98 34.98 11.51
C THR A 1066 71.09 35.68 10.72
N GLU A 1067 72.27 35.82 11.31
CA GLU A 1067 73.43 36.46 10.67
C GLU A 1067 73.85 35.72 9.38
N ASP A 1068 73.61 34.40 9.30
CA ASP A 1068 73.77 33.57 8.09
C ASP A 1068 72.66 33.76 7.03
N GLY A 1069 71.77 34.74 7.18
CA GLY A 1069 70.71 35.08 6.23
C GLY A 1069 69.48 34.16 6.22
N ARG A 1070 69.47 33.07 7.00
CA ARG A 1070 68.33 32.13 7.13
C ARG A 1070 67.17 32.78 7.89
N LEU A 1071 65.93 32.59 7.42
CA LEU A 1071 64.73 32.97 8.16
C LEU A 1071 64.38 31.90 9.19
N VAL A 1072 64.15 32.32 10.44
CA VAL A 1072 63.66 31.49 11.54
C VAL A 1072 62.38 32.11 12.10
N VAL A 1073 61.32 31.30 12.22
CA VAL A 1073 60.06 31.71 12.86
C VAL A 1073 60.19 31.54 14.37
N VAL A 1074 60.00 32.61 15.15
CA VAL A 1074 59.98 32.53 16.61
C VAL A 1074 58.53 32.25 17.06
N PRO A 1075 58.23 31.12 17.73
CA PRO A 1075 56.86 30.75 18.08
C PRO A 1075 56.39 31.44 19.36
N GLU A 1076 56.12 32.75 19.31
CA GLU A 1076 55.54 33.51 20.44
C GLU A 1076 54.12 33.05 20.80
N ARG A 1077 53.38 32.51 19.83
CA ARG A 1077 51.99 32.04 19.98
C ARG A 1077 51.88 30.53 19.69
N PRO A 1078 52.32 29.63 20.58
CA PRO A 1078 52.15 28.20 20.42
C PRO A 1078 50.67 27.78 20.56
N LEU A 1079 50.22 26.91 19.67
CA LEU A 1079 48.87 26.33 19.69
C LEU A 1079 48.95 24.82 19.87
N PHE A 1080 48.18 24.28 20.81
CA PHE A 1080 48.17 22.87 21.19
C PHE A 1080 46.82 22.23 20.84
N SER A 1081 46.86 20.96 20.44
CA SER A 1081 45.69 20.14 20.11
C SER A 1081 45.30 19.26 21.31
N THR A 1082 44.15 19.54 21.94
CA THR A 1082 43.62 18.75 23.06
C THR A 1082 42.56 17.75 22.57
N ARG A 1083 42.52 16.55 23.15
CA ARG A 1083 41.46 15.56 22.91
C ARG A 1083 40.14 16.04 23.51
N ALA A 1084 39.02 15.81 22.82
CA ALA A 1084 37.69 16.00 23.39
C ALA A 1084 37.37 14.91 24.42
N SER A 1085 36.49 15.23 25.39
CA SER A 1085 35.97 14.28 26.37
C SER A 1085 34.96 13.31 25.73
N LYS A 1086 34.70 12.18 26.38
CA LYS A 1086 33.50 11.38 26.13
C LYS A 1086 32.37 11.91 27.03
N GLU A 1087 31.44 12.65 26.46
CA GLU A 1087 30.11 12.87 27.03
C GLU A 1087 29.09 12.39 25.98
N ALA A 1088 27.87 12.04 26.40
CA ALA A 1088 26.83 11.61 25.47
C ALA A 1088 26.48 12.77 24.54
N ASP A 1089 26.88 12.66 23.28
CA ASP A 1089 26.92 13.77 22.34
C ASP A 1089 25.51 14.13 21.81
N TRP A 1090 24.54 13.21 21.86
CA TRP A 1090 23.18 13.43 21.33
C TRP A 1090 22.10 12.87 22.26
N ARG A 1091 20.93 13.53 22.26
CA ARG A 1091 19.71 13.06 22.93
C ARG A 1091 18.73 12.53 21.90
N LEU A 1092 18.11 11.39 22.22
CA LEU A 1092 17.06 10.75 21.46
C LEU A 1092 15.83 10.62 22.36
N VAL A 1093 14.67 11.03 21.87
CA VAL A 1093 13.37 10.84 22.54
C VAL A 1093 12.49 10.05 21.59
N LEU A 1094 12.26 8.77 21.88
CA LEU A 1094 11.22 7.97 21.21
C LEU A 1094 9.88 8.28 21.87
N VAL A 1095 8.88 8.60 21.06
CA VAL A 1095 7.50 8.92 21.44
C VAL A 1095 6.60 7.93 20.70
N VAL A 1096 6.07 6.94 21.41
CA VAL A 1096 5.47 5.73 20.83
C VAL A 1096 4.00 5.65 21.21
N ASP A 1097 3.16 5.55 20.19
CA ASP A 1097 1.72 5.34 20.33
C ASP A 1097 1.43 3.89 20.75
N VAL A 1098 0.55 3.71 21.74
CA VAL A 1098 0.14 2.41 22.30
C VAL A 1098 -1.36 2.14 22.13
N SER A 1099 -1.99 2.81 21.16
CA SER A 1099 -3.36 2.55 20.71
C SER A 1099 -3.57 1.13 20.18
N GLY A 1100 -4.83 0.71 20.04
CA GLY A 1100 -5.18 -0.66 19.63
C GLY A 1100 -4.72 -1.05 18.22
N SER A 1101 -4.47 -0.07 17.34
CA SER A 1101 -3.90 -0.27 16.00
C SER A 1101 -2.38 -0.46 15.99
N MET A 1102 -1.70 -0.17 17.10
CA MET A 1102 -0.25 -0.04 17.20
C MET A 1102 0.48 -1.27 17.76
N GLU A 1103 -0.22 -2.34 18.15
CA GLU A 1103 0.36 -3.49 18.87
C GLU A 1103 1.67 -4.01 18.25
N ALA A 1104 1.67 -4.31 16.94
CA ALA A 1104 2.87 -4.73 16.21
C ALA A 1104 4.00 -3.69 16.25
N SER A 1105 3.66 -2.40 16.14
CA SER A 1105 4.62 -1.30 16.10
C SER A 1105 5.20 -0.90 17.47
N VAL A 1106 4.48 -1.16 18.57
CA VAL A 1106 5.00 -1.02 19.94
C VAL A 1106 6.18 -1.96 20.17
N ILE A 1107 6.08 -3.19 19.67
CA ILE A 1107 7.11 -4.24 19.76
C ILE A 1107 8.41 -3.80 19.06
N TRP A 1108 8.28 -3.32 17.83
CA TRP A 1108 9.39 -2.77 17.06
C TRP A 1108 10.00 -1.48 17.66
N SER A 1109 9.18 -0.66 18.33
CA SER A 1109 9.63 0.57 18.98
C SER A 1109 10.42 0.29 20.27
N ALA A 1110 9.96 -0.64 21.11
CA ALA A 1110 10.67 -1.06 22.32
C ALA A 1110 12.03 -1.71 21.98
N LEU A 1111 12.07 -2.51 20.89
CA LEU A 1111 13.31 -3.05 20.35
C LEU A 1111 14.29 -1.93 19.94
N THR A 1112 13.80 -0.96 19.15
CA THR A 1112 14.61 0.18 18.68
C THR A 1112 15.16 0.99 19.84
N ALA A 1113 14.34 1.24 20.87
CA ALA A 1113 14.73 1.92 22.09
C ALA A 1113 15.87 1.19 22.81
N ALA A 1114 15.75 -0.13 23.01
CA ALA A 1114 16.75 -0.93 23.70
C ALA A 1114 18.09 -0.96 22.96
N VAL A 1115 18.07 -1.15 21.64
CA VAL A 1115 19.29 -1.16 20.80
C VAL A 1115 19.97 0.21 20.77
N LEU A 1116 19.21 1.31 20.76
CA LEU A 1116 19.78 2.67 20.79
C LEU A 1116 20.21 3.10 22.19
N GLY A 1117 19.53 2.64 23.25
CA GLY A 1117 19.92 2.86 24.65
C GLY A 1117 21.27 2.23 25.01
N GLY A 1118 21.61 1.08 24.40
CA GLY A 1118 22.92 0.45 24.54
C GLY A 1118 24.08 1.19 23.84
N VAL A 1119 23.83 2.29 23.12
CA VAL A 1119 24.87 3.05 22.40
C VAL A 1119 25.47 4.13 23.31
N PRO A 1120 26.75 4.04 23.73
CA PRO A 1120 27.33 4.89 24.78
C PRO A 1120 27.57 6.37 24.40
N THR A 1121 27.09 6.80 23.23
CA THR A 1121 27.17 8.18 22.71
C THR A 1121 25.78 8.82 22.54
N LEU A 1122 24.71 8.09 22.82
CA LEU A 1122 23.31 8.55 22.81
C LEU A 1122 22.74 8.53 24.23
N SER A 1123 21.80 9.44 24.50
CA SER A 1123 20.92 9.36 25.68
C SER A 1123 19.50 9.16 25.18
N THR A 1124 18.93 7.98 25.43
CA THR A 1124 17.64 7.54 24.89
C THR A 1124 16.56 7.63 25.95
N HIS A 1125 15.52 8.41 25.67
CA HIS A 1125 14.28 8.48 26.44
C HIS A 1125 13.18 7.73 25.69
N PHE A 1126 12.27 7.08 26.42
CA PHE A 1126 11.14 6.35 25.85
C PHE A 1126 9.83 6.79 26.49
N LEU A 1127 8.98 7.44 25.70
CA LEU A 1127 7.67 7.92 26.10
C LEU A 1127 6.61 7.07 25.41
N ALA A 1128 5.84 6.31 26.17
CA ALA A 1128 4.64 5.64 25.67
C ALA A 1128 3.44 6.58 25.84
N PHE A 1129 2.56 6.68 24.84
CA PHE A 1129 1.35 7.51 24.95
C PHE A 1129 0.09 6.84 24.37
N SER A 1130 -1.03 7.06 25.03
CA SER A 1130 -2.38 6.89 24.48
C SER A 1130 -3.21 8.12 24.83
N THR A 1131 -4.15 8.02 25.79
CA THR A 1131 -4.82 9.19 26.40
C THR A 1131 -3.99 9.83 27.53
N GLN A 1132 -2.93 9.14 27.98
CA GLN A 1132 -1.96 9.61 28.96
C GLN A 1132 -0.55 9.33 28.43
N VAL A 1133 0.44 10.09 28.89
CA VAL A 1133 1.86 9.88 28.56
C VAL A 1133 2.56 9.25 29.77
N ILE A 1134 3.34 8.20 29.53
CA ILE A 1134 4.12 7.48 30.53
C ILE A 1134 5.60 7.52 30.09
N ASP A 1135 6.47 8.03 30.95
CA ASP A 1135 7.91 7.95 30.76
C ASP A 1135 8.42 6.60 31.29
N LEU A 1136 8.96 5.78 30.39
CA LEU A 1136 9.56 4.48 30.68
C LEU A 1136 11.08 4.48 30.42
N THR A 1137 11.73 5.65 30.46
CA THR A 1137 13.19 5.79 30.25
C THR A 1137 14.00 4.84 31.15
N ASP A 1138 13.58 4.60 32.40
CA ASP A 1138 14.23 3.69 33.34
C ASP A 1138 14.18 2.19 32.93
N ARG A 1139 13.39 1.85 31.91
CA ARG A 1139 13.19 0.47 31.40
C ARG A 1139 13.87 0.19 30.07
N VAL A 1140 14.48 1.19 29.42
CA VAL A 1140 15.02 1.07 28.06
C VAL A 1140 16.01 -0.08 27.88
N GLU A 1141 16.78 -0.44 28.92
CA GLU A 1141 17.72 -1.58 28.86
C GLU A 1141 17.06 -2.99 28.85
N ASP A 1142 15.75 -3.11 29.12
CA ASP A 1142 15.00 -4.37 29.11
C ASP A 1142 13.70 -4.26 28.27
N PRO A 1143 13.75 -4.60 26.96
CA PRO A 1143 12.60 -4.47 26.08
C PRO A 1143 11.45 -5.42 26.44
N LEU A 1144 11.71 -6.54 27.16
CA LEU A 1144 10.63 -7.42 27.64
C LEU A 1144 9.86 -6.75 28.78
N SER A 1145 10.55 -6.06 29.70
CA SER A 1145 9.87 -5.28 30.74
C SER A 1145 9.09 -4.10 30.15
N LEU A 1146 9.63 -3.41 29.14
CA LEU A 1146 8.90 -2.36 28.41
C LEU A 1146 7.57 -2.87 27.83
N LEU A 1147 7.57 -4.00 27.13
CA LEU A 1147 6.38 -4.53 26.47
C LEU A 1147 5.32 -5.06 27.44
N LEU A 1148 5.71 -5.53 28.62
CA LEU A 1148 4.76 -5.97 29.66
C LEU A 1148 4.16 -4.79 30.45
N GLU A 1149 4.86 -3.65 30.50
CA GLU A 1149 4.41 -2.43 31.19
C GLU A 1149 3.52 -1.57 30.26
N VAL A 1150 3.73 -1.62 28.94
CA VAL A 1150 2.85 -1.02 27.93
C VAL A 1150 1.56 -1.82 27.78
N ARG A 1151 0.44 -1.24 28.23
CA ARG A 1151 -0.90 -1.78 27.96
C ARG A 1151 -1.48 -1.17 26.70
N VAL A 1152 -1.68 -2.01 25.68
CA VAL A 1152 -2.35 -1.64 24.43
C VAL A 1152 -3.83 -1.32 24.71
N GLY A 1153 -4.27 -0.12 24.31
CA GLY A 1153 -5.68 0.28 24.38
C GLY A 1153 -5.94 1.69 24.93
N GLY A 1154 -7.01 2.31 24.42
CA GLY A 1154 -7.35 3.71 24.66
C GLY A 1154 -7.44 4.48 23.34
N GLY A 1155 -7.83 5.76 23.41
CA GLY A 1155 -7.71 6.69 22.28
C GLY A 1155 -6.30 7.26 22.17
N THR A 1156 -5.95 7.75 20.99
CA THR A 1156 -4.64 8.31 20.66
C THR A 1156 -4.56 9.81 21.00
N HIS A 1157 -3.48 10.27 21.63
CA HIS A 1157 -3.20 11.70 21.84
C HIS A 1157 -1.71 12.05 21.58
N ILE A 1158 -1.33 12.12 20.31
CA ILE A 1158 0.05 12.33 19.83
C ILE A 1158 0.61 13.67 20.31
N ALA A 1159 -0.19 14.73 20.24
CA ALA A 1159 0.20 16.07 20.69
C ALA A 1159 0.61 16.12 22.17
N ALA A 1160 -0.02 15.32 23.04
CA ALA A 1160 0.37 15.23 24.45
C ALA A 1160 1.75 14.57 24.62
N GLY A 1161 2.02 13.51 23.86
CA GLY A 1161 3.34 12.86 23.80
C GLY A 1161 4.43 13.82 23.35
N LEU A 1162 4.19 14.59 22.28
CA LEU A 1162 5.12 15.61 21.79
C LEU A 1162 5.31 16.78 22.75
N ALA A 1163 4.25 17.27 23.40
CA ALA A 1163 4.36 18.32 24.41
C ALA A 1163 5.20 17.87 25.61
N HIS A 1164 5.10 16.60 26.00
CA HIS A 1164 5.96 16.02 27.04
C HIS A 1164 7.39 15.84 26.54
N ALA A 1165 7.60 15.34 25.32
CA ALA A 1165 8.92 15.25 24.69
C ALA A 1165 9.63 16.61 24.66
N ARG A 1166 8.91 17.69 24.30
CA ARG A 1166 9.40 19.08 24.34
C ARG A 1166 9.92 19.49 25.72
N SER A 1167 9.29 19.02 26.80
CA SER A 1167 9.73 19.32 28.18
C SER A 1167 11.06 18.65 28.56
N LEU A 1168 11.46 17.59 27.85
CA LEU A 1168 12.75 16.89 28.02
C LEU A 1168 13.88 17.49 27.17
N ILE A 1169 13.59 18.46 26.28
CA ILE A 1169 14.60 19.06 25.39
C ILE A 1169 15.38 20.15 26.13
N THR A 1170 16.68 19.92 26.32
CA THR A 1170 17.60 20.92 26.89
C THR A 1170 18.48 21.60 25.85
N VAL A 1171 18.82 20.91 24.75
CA VAL A 1171 19.62 21.44 23.64
C VAL A 1171 18.98 20.97 22.32
N PRO A 1172 18.07 21.76 21.72
CA PRO A 1172 17.31 21.35 20.54
C PRO A 1172 18.20 20.86 19.39
N SER A 1173 19.25 21.62 19.04
CA SER A 1173 20.19 21.30 17.96
C SER A 1173 21.05 20.05 18.16
N ARG A 1174 20.87 19.33 19.27
CA ARG A 1174 21.48 18.02 19.57
C ARG A 1174 20.45 17.02 20.11
N THR A 1175 19.17 17.26 19.85
CA THR A 1175 18.04 16.42 20.25
C THR A 1175 17.28 15.95 19.01
N LEU A 1176 17.08 14.64 18.93
CA LEU A 1176 16.28 13.96 17.93
C LEU A 1176 15.00 13.43 18.61
N VAL A 1177 13.84 13.82 18.09
CA VAL A 1177 12.53 13.35 18.56
C VAL A 1177 11.94 12.46 17.46
N VAL A 1178 11.69 11.21 17.81
CA VAL A 1178 11.17 10.18 16.90
C VAL A 1178 9.77 9.81 17.35
N VAL A 1179 8.76 10.06 16.51
CA VAL A 1179 7.36 9.69 16.78
C VAL A 1179 7.04 8.41 16.02
N VAL A 1180 6.55 7.38 16.70
CA VAL A 1180 6.06 6.14 16.07
C VAL A 1180 4.55 6.04 16.30
N SER A 1181 3.76 6.14 15.24
CA SER A 1181 2.28 6.12 15.26
C SER A 1181 1.73 5.82 13.86
N ASP A 1182 0.47 5.41 13.76
CA ASP A 1182 -0.30 5.41 12.50
C ASP A 1182 -0.72 6.83 12.07
N PHE A 1183 -0.42 7.84 12.92
CA PHE A 1183 -0.79 9.24 12.74
C PHE A 1183 -2.31 9.48 12.73
N GLU A 1184 -3.10 8.58 13.33
CA GLU A 1184 -4.52 8.80 13.62
C GLU A 1184 -4.69 9.49 14.98
N GLU A 1185 -4.56 10.82 14.98
CA GLU A 1185 -4.74 11.65 16.17
C GLU A 1185 -6.20 11.66 16.65
N GLY A 1186 -6.46 11.17 17.86
CA GLY A 1186 -7.79 11.15 18.50
C GLY A 1186 -8.18 12.48 19.16
N ALA A 1187 -7.25 13.45 19.16
CA ALA A 1187 -7.45 14.82 19.58
C ALA A 1187 -7.57 15.79 18.38
N PRO A 1188 -7.86 17.09 18.56
CA PRO A 1188 -7.87 18.04 17.46
C PRO A 1188 -6.49 18.19 16.80
N LEU A 1189 -6.40 17.87 15.51
CA LEU A 1189 -5.15 17.81 14.73
C LEU A 1189 -4.31 19.11 14.79
N GLY A 1190 -4.95 20.27 14.96
CA GLY A 1190 -4.24 21.55 15.13
C GLY A 1190 -3.31 21.59 16.34
N GLY A 1191 -3.60 20.84 17.41
CA GLY A 1191 -2.71 20.70 18.56
C GLY A 1191 -1.43 19.93 18.22
N LEU A 1192 -1.56 18.87 17.42
CA LEU A 1192 -0.43 18.07 16.93
C LEU A 1192 0.47 18.88 16.00
N LEU A 1193 -0.11 19.54 15.00
CA LEU A 1193 0.64 20.38 14.06
C LEU A 1193 1.32 21.57 14.76
N GLY A 1194 0.68 22.16 15.78
CA GLY A 1194 1.26 23.21 16.60
C GLY A 1194 2.48 22.76 17.40
N GLU A 1195 2.43 21.58 18.02
CA GLU A 1195 3.58 21.01 18.76
C GLU A 1195 4.72 20.59 17.82
N VAL A 1196 4.41 19.99 16.66
CA VAL A 1196 5.40 19.67 15.61
C VAL A 1196 6.09 20.94 15.11
N SER A 1197 5.34 21.97 14.75
CA SER A 1197 5.90 23.23 14.25
C SER A 1197 6.72 23.96 15.32
N ALA A 1198 6.31 23.91 16.60
CA ALA A 1198 7.09 24.46 17.71
C ALA A 1198 8.41 23.70 17.94
N LEU A 1199 8.40 22.37 17.82
CA LEU A 1199 9.59 21.53 17.93
C LEU A 1199 10.55 21.77 16.74
N ALA A 1200 10.05 21.81 15.51
CA ALA A 1200 10.83 22.13 14.31
C ALA A 1200 11.47 23.53 14.43
N SER A 1201 10.67 24.53 14.82
CA SER A 1201 11.12 25.91 15.02
C SER A 1201 12.14 26.07 16.15
N SER A 1202 12.16 25.15 17.12
CA SER A 1202 13.19 25.14 18.18
C SER A 1202 14.57 24.70 17.67
N GLY A 1203 14.65 24.11 16.47
CA GLY A 1203 15.85 23.48 15.92
C GLY A 1203 16.09 22.07 16.43
N ALA A 1204 15.07 21.40 16.97
CA ALA A 1204 15.10 19.97 17.24
C ALA A 1204 14.90 19.19 15.94
N HIS A 1205 15.58 18.06 15.79
CA HIS A 1205 15.39 17.18 14.65
C HIS A 1205 14.16 16.30 14.92
N LEU A 1206 13.20 16.30 14.00
CA LEU A 1206 11.98 15.50 14.10
C LEU A 1206 12.00 14.38 13.06
N LEU A 1207 11.48 13.21 13.43
CA LEU A 1207 11.28 12.06 12.55
C LEU A 1207 9.94 11.40 12.87
N GLY A 1208 9.05 11.34 11.89
CA GLY A 1208 7.84 10.54 11.95
C GLY A 1208 8.10 9.15 11.38
N CYS A 1209 7.75 8.11 12.13
CA CYS A 1209 7.80 6.72 11.71
C CYS A 1209 6.37 6.20 11.62
N ALA A 1210 5.93 5.91 10.41
CA ALA A 1210 4.63 5.29 10.19
C ALA A 1210 4.60 3.89 10.83
N ALA A 1211 3.47 3.54 11.43
CA ALA A 1211 3.25 2.20 11.96
C ALA A 1211 3.43 1.13 10.88
N LEU A 1212 4.06 0.02 11.27
CA LEU A 1212 4.15 -1.21 10.50
C LEU A 1212 3.22 -2.27 11.09
N ASP A 1213 2.59 -3.07 10.23
CA ASP A 1213 1.89 -4.28 10.63
C ASP A 1213 2.85 -5.46 10.89
N ASP A 1214 2.30 -6.62 11.26
CA ASP A 1214 3.06 -7.85 11.51
C ASP A 1214 3.83 -8.39 10.27
N THR A 1215 3.50 -7.89 9.07
CA THR A 1215 4.16 -8.24 7.81
C THR A 1215 5.15 -7.17 7.34
N GLY A 1216 5.32 -6.09 8.10
CA GLY A 1216 6.18 -4.97 7.76
C GLY A 1216 5.59 -4.01 6.72
N THR A 1217 4.29 -4.09 6.41
CA THR A 1217 3.65 -3.09 5.53
C THR A 1217 3.20 -1.86 6.33
N PRO A 1218 3.35 -0.65 5.77
CA PRO A 1218 3.04 0.56 6.51
C PRO A 1218 1.55 0.88 6.51
N ARG A 1219 1.04 1.21 7.70
CA ARG A 1219 -0.37 1.54 7.95
C ARG A 1219 -0.45 2.89 8.64
N TYR A 1220 -0.79 3.93 7.89
CA TYR A 1220 -0.87 5.29 8.43
C TYR A 1220 -1.81 6.20 7.64
N SER A 1221 -2.26 7.27 8.28
CA SER A 1221 -3.05 8.32 7.64
C SER A 1221 -2.18 9.19 6.73
N VAL A 1222 -2.23 8.92 5.43
CA VAL A 1222 -1.44 9.64 4.40
C VAL A 1222 -1.72 11.15 4.43
N SER A 1223 -2.98 11.56 4.68
CA SER A 1223 -3.36 12.97 4.79
C SER A 1223 -2.77 13.67 6.01
N VAL A 1224 -2.67 12.98 7.15
CA VAL A 1224 -2.05 13.54 8.37
C VAL A 1224 -0.54 13.56 8.22
N ALA A 1225 0.07 12.47 7.72
CA ALA A 1225 1.51 12.41 7.43
C ALA A 1225 1.97 13.55 6.51
N GLY A 1226 1.23 13.85 5.43
CA GLY A 1226 1.52 15.00 4.55
C GLY A 1226 1.51 16.35 5.29
N GLN A 1227 0.56 16.56 6.21
CA GLN A 1227 0.51 17.78 7.03
C GLN A 1227 1.65 17.84 8.06
N LEU A 1228 2.09 16.71 8.60
CA LEU A 1228 3.24 16.62 9.51
C LEU A 1228 4.56 16.93 8.78
N VAL A 1229 4.72 16.44 7.56
CA VAL A 1229 5.84 16.80 6.67
C VAL A 1229 5.85 18.30 6.40
N ALA A 1230 4.71 18.88 6.03
CA ALA A 1230 4.57 20.33 5.82
C ALA A 1230 4.86 21.16 7.10
N ALA A 1231 4.58 20.61 8.29
CA ALA A 1231 4.88 21.22 9.58
C ALA A 1231 6.35 21.07 10.03
N GLY A 1232 7.19 20.34 9.27
CA GLY A 1232 8.62 20.17 9.52
C GLY A 1232 9.05 18.83 10.13
N MET A 1233 8.17 17.83 10.19
CA MET A 1233 8.51 16.46 10.59
C MET A 1233 8.45 15.53 9.37
N PRO A 1234 9.59 15.16 8.75
CA PRO A 1234 9.60 14.15 7.68
C PRO A 1234 9.02 12.83 8.22
N VAL A 1235 8.14 12.19 7.45
CA VAL A 1235 7.47 10.93 7.81
C VAL A 1235 7.93 9.83 6.85
N ALA A 1236 8.37 8.69 7.39
CA ALA A 1236 8.79 7.53 6.61
C ALA A 1236 8.26 6.22 7.22
N ALA A 1237 8.06 5.21 6.37
CA ALA A 1237 7.81 3.83 6.77
C ALA A 1237 9.16 3.10 6.87
N LEU A 1238 9.58 2.70 8.08
CA LEU A 1238 10.92 2.17 8.31
C LEU A 1238 10.90 1.04 9.35
N SER A 1239 11.56 -0.08 9.05
CA SER A 1239 11.88 -1.11 10.04
C SER A 1239 12.83 -0.58 11.13
N PRO A 1240 12.96 -1.24 12.30
CA PRO A 1240 13.90 -0.83 13.36
C PRO A 1240 15.34 -0.56 12.91
N LEU A 1241 15.85 -1.38 11.99
CA LEU A 1241 17.20 -1.23 11.43
C LEU A 1241 17.28 -0.04 10.48
N GLU A 1242 16.24 0.23 9.69
CA GLU A 1242 16.17 1.37 8.79
C GLU A 1242 15.94 2.68 9.55
N LEU A 1243 15.15 2.65 10.62
CA LEU A 1243 15.01 3.76 11.56
C LEU A 1243 16.36 4.05 12.24
N ALA A 1244 17.07 3.04 12.73
CA ALA A 1244 18.41 3.23 13.29
C ALA A 1244 19.44 3.73 12.25
N ARG A 1245 19.30 3.35 10.97
CA ARG A 1245 20.07 3.93 9.84
C ARG A 1245 19.69 5.39 9.58
N TRP A 1246 18.40 5.71 9.52
CA TRP A 1246 17.89 7.06 9.23
C TRP A 1246 18.21 8.06 10.34
N VAL A 1247 18.12 7.63 11.60
CA VAL A 1247 18.71 8.30 12.76
C VAL A 1247 20.20 8.56 12.50
N GLY A 1248 20.95 7.57 12.03
CA GLY A 1248 22.35 7.70 11.63
C GLY A 1248 22.62 8.68 10.48
N ASP A 1249 21.80 8.71 9.44
CA ASP A 1249 21.90 9.61 8.27
C ASP A 1249 21.60 11.06 8.69
N ARG A 1250 20.55 11.27 9.49
CA ARG A 1250 20.21 12.59 10.05
C ARG A 1250 21.28 13.09 11.02
N LEU A 1251 21.92 12.20 11.78
CA LEU A 1251 23.10 12.51 12.61
C LEU A 1251 24.37 12.83 11.78
N ARG A 1252 24.46 12.42 10.51
CA ARG A 1252 25.52 12.83 9.56
C ARG A 1252 25.30 14.22 8.97
N GLY A 1253 24.09 14.80 9.12
CA GLY A 1253 23.70 16.03 8.46
C GLY A 1253 23.24 15.86 7.01
N GLU A 1254 22.98 14.62 6.58
CA GLU A 1254 22.38 14.33 5.28
C GLU A 1254 20.88 14.66 5.35
N HIS A 1255 20.39 15.51 4.45
CA HIS A 1255 18.96 15.74 4.26
C HIS A 1255 18.46 14.77 3.18
N ARG A 1256 18.05 13.58 3.64
CA ARG A 1256 17.20 12.61 2.94
C ARG A 1256 15.83 12.62 3.60
#